data_AF-A0A1S6K7V4-F1
#
_entry.id   AF-A0A1S6K7V4-F1
#
_cell.length_a   1.000
_cell.length_b   1.000
_cell.length_c   1.000
_cell.angle_alpha   90.00
_cell.angle_beta   90.00
_cell.angle_gamma   90.00
#
_symmetry.space_group_name_H-M   'P 1'
#
loop_
_entity.id
_entity.type
_entity.pdbx_description
1 polymer ?
#
loop_
_entity_poly.entity_id
_entity_poly.type
_entity_poly.pdbx_seq_one_letter_code
_entity_poly.pdbx_strand_id
1 'polypeptide(L)'
;MPSKLKAGQLVEIGESKEAFETPLEWRKAGSDGIVQVSGEKGQVTEYDEETGKWMVATFGATMVTVAEDLLRPLTADDVKDFDLVLGPASNAEIMGQELTEHLARKGHVLCKLFVAPEDLVSMVATADRCVEEGAFARLATELEPGYLGKHGTGKTLSIDMDGEDTADFVKESPLKMVEDAISSVGLLLRPFCEGELGFDVYSRSNSMLALPFDGDEDSYVPPDLENEDAASFLSMMWRAKLQVVVNAGPGIAKMTMLPKLAGDAEVPLTVQPGMLAIVATDRYRFQYEPQGKALMIASWFLDEPKEYTISDVSGDLSYVTGSSGPQLPNVRQVPVVSLSDRYAFGVDEPWKLWTGYAKAGWDTQTRHPFQRWDCDIYYEPDADVTSGKSYTCHGGFSDGIELFDCRFFDISPAEAKGMDPTQRQVLEVSYVALQGAGWTKKQLQMKPANIAAFVGLDKNEWNSIPKDIAGGFGASSSANAITSNRFNYCMNLKGASMTIDTACSASLVCTHTGKLYLLHDEYDAVEAVIVCGVNLSMSPFTYIGGCGAGMHSHLGRCFTYNFSADGYARGEATAAIAIKQKPYDKEGGDFALMAGSQVNQDGRSASLTAPNGPSQERCNRAVLKEVKCKPREVDTTECHGTGTSLGDPIEIGAYRKVMAEDPRSEPVTITSSKSNLGHCEGSAGVSGFTKCVLLCMYGEGTPNCHLNCLNPHLDMDGFPGIITSEGLTFKAEHSYNGVLSFGFGGTNACALCWGPNVMTSRAITTKDVYAQIMDKIMNAPAQEVTITGDDWDEWEMGGPERDAKPGDQWDIEIDEDGVVEYTKKEKEVPELGDAYFVTGTFNEWGYDAMDPDGSLAGLHAFTIEIGDTGSEEFQVNADQDPAMTFYPDTIQCTMRSAPVKGPGFIARENAWLVKGEPGDKFRVEFYTSEAGMVSISWIKES
;
A
#
# COMPACT_ATOMS: atom_id res chain seq x y z
N MET A 1 5.30 68.23 25.95
CA MET A 1 5.22 67.62 27.30
C MET A 1 5.36 66.12 27.12
N PRO A 2 5.91 65.33 28.06
CA PRO A 2 5.86 63.88 27.93
C PRO A 2 4.38 63.44 27.94
N SER A 3 3.99 62.64 26.94
CA SER A 3 2.63 62.09 26.82
C SER A 3 2.24 61.34 28.09
N LYS A 4 0.96 61.46 28.49
CA LYS A 4 0.37 60.70 29.62
C LYS A 4 -0.12 59.32 29.21
N LEU A 5 -0.26 59.07 27.90
CA LEU A 5 -0.66 57.79 27.32
C LEU A 5 0.57 56.93 26.97
N LYS A 6 0.37 55.62 26.96
CA LYS A 6 1.35 54.62 26.49
C LYS A 6 0.77 53.82 25.33
N ALA A 7 1.62 53.42 24.38
CA ALA A 7 1.26 52.46 23.33
C ALA A 7 0.60 51.21 23.95
N GLY A 8 -0.46 50.72 23.32
CA GLY A 8 -1.27 49.59 23.80
C GLY A 8 -2.41 49.99 24.74
N GLN A 9 -2.46 51.23 25.25
CA GLN A 9 -3.51 51.68 26.15
C GLN A 9 -4.85 51.88 25.44
N LEU A 10 -5.95 51.44 26.07
CA LEU A 10 -7.30 51.64 25.54
C LEU A 10 -7.82 53.04 25.84
N VAL A 11 -8.48 53.65 24.85
CA VAL A 11 -8.97 55.03 24.91
C VAL A 11 -10.35 55.17 24.26
N GLU A 12 -11.08 56.21 24.64
CA GLU A 12 -12.26 56.72 23.94
C GLU A 12 -11.91 58.06 23.28
N ILE A 13 -12.33 58.23 22.03
CA ILE A 13 -12.15 59.45 21.25
C ILE A 13 -13.26 60.43 21.64
N GLY A 14 -12.89 61.59 22.18
CA GLY A 14 -13.82 62.65 22.56
C GLY A 14 -14.52 63.30 21.37
N GLU A 15 -15.61 64.04 21.64
CA GLU A 15 -16.37 64.73 20.60
C GLU A 15 -15.54 65.84 19.93
N SER A 16 -15.43 65.78 18.59
CA SER A 16 -14.85 66.83 17.76
C SER A 16 -15.86 67.33 16.72
N LYS A 17 -15.86 68.65 16.46
CA LYS A 17 -16.63 69.25 15.35
C LYS A 17 -15.94 69.09 13.99
N GLU A 18 -14.63 68.87 14.01
CA GLU A 18 -13.82 68.60 12.82
C GLU A 18 -13.67 67.10 12.66
N ALA A 19 -13.72 66.62 11.41
CA ALA A 19 -13.53 65.21 11.12
C ALA A 19 -12.06 64.80 11.32
N PHE A 20 -11.84 63.53 11.65
CA PHE A 20 -10.52 62.97 11.88
C PHE A 20 -9.90 62.51 10.57
N GLU A 21 -8.57 62.50 10.52
CA GLU A 21 -7.81 62.11 9.34
C GLU A 21 -7.18 60.73 9.54
N THR A 22 -7.46 59.83 8.60
CA THR A 22 -6.76 58.55 8.44
C THR A 22 -5.46 58.78 7.67
N PRO A 23 -4.29 58.31 8.17
CA PRO A 23 -3.02 58.43 7.46
C PRO A 23 -3.06 57.80 6.07
N LEU A 24 -2.28 58.32 5.13
CA LEU A 24 -2.34 57.94 3.72
C LEU A 24 -2.16 56.43 3.51
N GLU A 25 -1.24 55.81 4.25
CA GLU A 25 -0.97 54.38 4.18
C GLU A 25 -2.12 53.49 4.69
N TRP A 26 -3.05 54.03 5.48
CA TRP A 26 -4.21 53.32 6.01
C TRP A 26 -5.53 53.72 5.34
N ARG A 27 -5.51 54.61 4.34
CA ARG A 27 -6.72 55.02 3.60
C ARG A 27 -7.18 53.88 2.68
N LYS A 28 -8.49 53.60 2.71
CA LYS A 28 -9.11 52.73 1.70
C LYS A 28 -8.97 53.36 0.31
N ALA A 29 -8.75 52.53 -0.71
CA ALA A 29 -8.60 52.98 -2.10
C ALA A 29 -9.82 53.80 -2.54
N GLY A 30 -9.61 55.06 -2.94
CA GLY A 30 -10.68 55.98 -3.36
C GLY A 30 -11.33 56.79 -2.23
N SER A 31 -10.91 56.62 -0.96
CA SER A 31 -11.35 57.49 0.15
C SER A 31 -10.51 58.77 0.24
N ASP A 32 -11.13 59.88 0.65
CA ASP A 32 -10.44 61.14 0.92
C ASP A 32 -9.71 61.13 2.28
N GLY A 33 -9.93 60.09 3.09
CA GLY A 33 -9.29 59.86 4.39
C GLY A 33 -9.93 60.63 5.54
N ILE A 34 -11.11 61.22 5.35
CA ILE A 34 -11.82 62.00 6.36
C ILE A 34 -12.92 61.14 6.99
N VAL A 35 -12.82 60.88 8.30
CA VAL A 35 -13.74 59.98 9.04
C VAL A 35 -14.31 60.63 10.30
N GLN A 36 -15.50 60.20 10.71
CA GLN A 36 -16.15 60.63 11.95
C GLN A 36 -16.18 59.47 12.94
N VAL A 37 -15.28 59.53 13.93
CA VAL A 37 -15.08 58.49 14.96
C VAL A 37 -15.24 59.03 16.38
N SER A 38 -15.92 60.18 16.53
CA SER A 38 -16.23 60.76 17.84
C SER A 38 -17.07 59.77 18.66
N GLY A 39 -16.63 59.49 19.90
CA GLY A 39 -17.26 58.52 20.80
C GLY A 39 -16.84 57.06 20.57
N GLU A 40 -16.01 56.78 19.57
CA GLU A 40 -15.49 55.43 19.37
C GLU A 40 -14.40 55.07 20.39
N LYS A 41 -14.39 53.80 20.78
CA LYS A 41 -13.35 53.21 21.63
C LYS A 41 -12.29 52.54 20.77
N GLY A 42 -11.06 52.54 21.24
CA GLY A 42 -9.93 52.00 20.49
C GLY A 42 -8.67 51.78 21.32
N GLN A 43 -7.57 51.47 20.65
CA GLN A 43 -6.24 51.30 21.22
C GLN A 43 -5.28 52.30 20.61
N VAL A 44 -4.51 53.00 21.44
CA VAL A 44 -3.42 53.85 20.94
C VAL A 44 -2.26 52.97 20.50
N THR A 45 -1.73 53.20 19.30
CA THR A 45 -0.69 52.35 18.71
C THR A 45 0.67 53.02 18.78
N GLU A 46 0.79 54.20 18.18
CA GLU A 46 2.06 54.93 18.04
C GLU A 46 1.83 56.43 18.27
N TYR A 47 2.85 57.11 18.80
CA TYR A 47 2.84 58.57 18.95
C TYR A 47 3.67 59.20 17.84
N ASP A 48 3.05 60.05 17.04
CA ASP A 48 3.72 60.81 15.99
C ASP A 48 4.31 62.09 16.59
N GLU A 49 5.64 62.11 16.73
CA GLU A 49 6.37 63.26 17.27
C GLU A 49 6.32 64.50 16.36
N GLU A 50 6.13 64.34 15.04
CA GLU A 50 6.09 65.45 14.09
C GLU A 50 4.75 66.18 14.14
N THR A 51 3.64 65.45 14.22
CA THR A 51 2.29 66.04 14.30
C THR A 51 1.81 66.28 15.72
N GLY A 52 2.46 65.67 16.73
CA GLY A 52 2.09 65.75 18.13
C GLY A 52 0.76 65.04 18.45
N LYS A 53 0.39 64.05 17.64
CA LYS A 53 -0.87 63.29 17.75
C LYS A 53 -0.58 61.81 18.00
N TRP A 54 -1.51 61.14 18.65
CA TRP A 54 -1.52 59.68 18.77
C TRP A 54 -2.23 59.06 17.57
N MET A 55 -1.67 57.96 17.07
CA MET A 55 -2.36 57.06 16.17
C MET A 55 -3.24 56.13 17.01
N VAL A 56 -4.51 56.04 16.65
CA VAL A 56 -5.53 55.24 17.36
C VAL A 56 -6.20 54.31 16.36
N ALA A 57 -6.18 53.01 16.67
CA ALA A 57 -7.00 52.01 16.02
C ALA A 57 -8.35 51.97 16.75
N THR A 58 -9.47 52.28 16.11
CA THR A 58 -10.79 52.09 16.73
C THR A 58 -11.18 50.61 16.69
N PHE A 59 -12.05 50.15 17.60
CA PHE A 59 -12.54 48.76 17.58
C PHE A 59 -13.24 48.39 16.26
N GLY A 60 -13.70 49.38 15.48
CA GLY A 60 -14.18 49.22 14.10
C GLY A 60 -13.06 49.20 13.05
N ALA A 61 -11.82 48.86 13.44
CA ALA A 61 -10.63 48.77 12.59
C ALA A 61 -10.28 50.05 11.79
N THR A 62 -10.72 51.23 12.26
CA THR A 62 -10.37 52.50 11.61
C THR A 62 -9.13 53.10 12.26
N MET A 63 -8.11 53.40 11.45
CA MET A 63 -6.90 54.09 11.91
C MET A 63 -7.08 55.61 11.79
N VAL A 64 -6.86 56.34 12.87
CA VAL A 64 -6.99 57.81 12.90
C VAL A 64 -5.87 58.47 13.70
N THR A 65 -5.52 59.70 13.32
CA THR A 65 -4.63 60.55 14.12
C THR A 65 -5.44 61.49 15.01
N VAL A 66 -5.23 61.40 16.32
CA VAL A 66 -6.02 62.10 17.33
C VAL A 66 -5.10 62.85 18.30
N ALA A 67 -5.41 64.12 18.58
CA ALA A 67 -4.69 64.88 19.59
C ALA A 67 -4.93 64.31 20.99
N GLU A 68 -3.89 64.26 21.84
CA GLU A 68 -3.95 63.61 23.15
C GLU A 68 -5.05 64.18 24.07
N ASP A 69 -5.39 65.46 23.94
CA ASP A 69 -6.45 66.12 24.71
C ASP A 69 -7.87 65.64 24.36
N LEU A 70 -8.04 65.01 23.20
CA LEU A 70 -9.27 64.36 22.76
C LEU A 70 -9.30 62.87 23.13
N LEU A 71 -8.29 62.33 23.80
CA LEU A 71 -8.23 60.91 24.18
C LEU A 71 -8.44 60.72 25.68
N ARG A 72 -9.49 59.95 26.03
CA ARG A 72 -9.77 59.56 27.41
C ARG A 72 -9.35 58.10 27.64
N PRO A 73 -8.42 57.80 28.55
CA PRO A 73 -8.14 56.42 28.96
C PRO A 73 -9.39 55.68 29.44
N LEU A 74 -9.57 54.44 28.97
CA LEU A 74 -10.62 53.55 29.45
C LEU A 74 -10.23 52.89 30.77
N THR A 75 -11.21 52.72 31.65
CA THR A 75 -11.11 51.96 32.91
C THR A 75 -11.78 50.60 32.78
N ALA A 76 -11.58 49.69 33.74
CA ALA A 76 -12.25 48.39 33.74
C ALA A 76 -13.79 48.49 33.68
N ASP A 77 -14.37 49.56 34.23
CA ASP A 77 -15.82 49.81 34.14
C ASP A 77 -16.29 50.20 32.74
N ASP A 78 -15.40 50.73 31.89
CA ASP A 78 -15.70 51.14 30.52
C ASP A 78 -15.69 49.96 29.52
N VAL A 79 -15.14 48.80 29.91
CA VAL A 79 -14.90 47.62 29.04
C VAL A 79 -15.43 46.33 29.66
N LYS A 80 -16.62 46.35 30.27
CA LYS A 80 -17.21 45.18 30.96
C LYS A 80 -17.58 44.00 30.06
N ASP A 81 -17.62 44.24 28.75
CA ASP A 81 -18.15 43.27 27.79
C ASP A 81 -17.10 42.25 27.32
N PHE A 82 -15.81 42.46 27.63
CA PHE A 82 -14.71 41.57 27.29
C PHE A 82 -13.63 41.60 28.38
N ASP A 83 -12.83 40.53 28.47
CA ASP A 83 -11.70 40.46 29.40
C ASP A 83 -10.45 41.14 28.83
N LEU A 84 -10.15 40.90 27.56
CA LEU A 84 -8.92 41.32 26.91
C LEU A 84 -9.16 41.90 25.51
N VAL A 85 -8.16 42.60 24.99
CA VAL A 85 -8.17 43.18 23.64
C VAL A 85 -7.03 42.59 22.83
N LEU A 86 -7.34 41.96 21.70
CA LEU A 86 -6.36 41.46 20.74
C LEU A 86 -6.21 42.49 19.63
N GLY A 87 -5.41 43.52 19.91
CA GLY A 87 -5.21 44.68 19.03
C GLY A 87 -3.80 44.82 18.47
N PRO A 88 -3.61 45.74 17.51
CA PRO A 88 -2.36 45.92 16.77
C PRO A 88 -1.15 46.34 17.62
N ALA A 89 -1.37 46.88 18.83
CA ALA A 89 -0.30 47.29 19.75
C ALA A 89 -0.22 46.41 21.02
N SER A 90 -0.73 45.18 20.95
CA SER A 90 -0.69 44.24 22.07
C SER A 90 0.68 43.57 22.17
N ASN A 91 1.24 43.47 23.37
CA ASN A 91 2.52 42.78 23.59
C ASN A 91 2.28 41.27 23.69
N ALA A 92 2.91 40.48 22.83
CA ALA A 92 2.68 39.04 22.73
C ALA A 92 2.93 38.27 24.04
N GLU A 93 4.00 38.61 24.77
CA GLU A 93 4.37 37.90 26.01
C GLU A 93 3.35 38.17 27.12
N ILE A 94 2.98 39.45 27.31
CA ILE A 94 1.97 39.85 28.30
C ILE A 94 0.61 39.24 27.96
N MET A 95 0.21 39.29 26.69
CA MET A 95 -1.07 38.72 26.23
C MET A 95 -1.12 37.21 26.44
N GLY A 96 -0.05 36.47 26.13
CA GLY A 96 0.01 35.04 26.34
C GLY A 96 -0.18 34.67 27.82
N GLN A 97 0.53 35.37 28.71
CA GLN A 97 0.40 35.18 30.16
C GLN A 97 -1.01 35.54 30.67
N GLU A 98 -1.57 36.69 30.29
CA GLU A 98 -2.92 37.09 30.74
C GLU A 98 -4.00 36.12 30.24
N LEU A 99 -3.88 35.63 28.99
CA LEU A 99 -4.79 34.64 28.44
C LEU A 99 -4.76 33.33 29.25
N THR A 100 -3.58 32.78 29.53
CA THR A 100 -3.46 31.53 30.31
C THR A 100 -3.89 31.69 31.76
N GLU A 101 -3.56 32.81 32.42
CA GLU A 101 -4.03 33.12 33.78
C GLU A 101 -5.56 33.21 33.86
N HIS A 102 -6.20 33.84 32.87
CA HIS A 102 -7.65 33.88 32.77
C HIS A 102 -8.26 32.49 32.55
N LEU A 103 -7.69 31.69 31.66
CA LEU A 103 -8.14 30.31 31.40
C LEU A 103 -7.95 29.40 32.63
N ALA A 104 -6.82 29.49 33.34
CA ALA A 104 -6.56 28.70 34.54
C ALA A 104 -7.55 29.06 35.66
N ARG A 105 -7.83 30.36 35.84
CA ARG A 105 -8.71 30.87 36.90
C ARG A 105 -10.20 30.69 36.60
N LYS A 106 -10.65 31.09 35.40
CA LYS A 106 -12.08 31.16 35.02
C LYS A 106 -12.54 30.02 34.10
N GLY A 107 -11.61 29.33 33.44
CA GLY A 107 -11.89 28.35 32.39
C GLY A 107 -12.38 28.95 31.06
N HIS A 108 -12.45 30.27 30.94
CA HIS A 108 -12.83 30.98 29.71
C HIS A 108 -12.25 32.40 29.69
N VAL A 109 -12.16 32.98 28.50
CA VAL A 109 -11.76 34.38 28.28
C VAL A 109 -12.47 34.96 27.05
N LEU A 110 -12.96 36.20 27.17
CA LEU A 110 -13.53 36.97 26.05
C LEU A 110 -12.55 38.03 25.56
N CYS A 111 -12.25 37.99 24.27
CA CYS A 111 -11.32 38.89 23.61
C CYS A 111 -12.05 39.77 22.58
N LYS A 112 -11.80 41.08 22.60
CA LYS A 112 -12.27 41.99 21.55
C LYS A 112 -11.26 42.03 20.40
N LEU A 113 -11.75 41.81 19.18
CA LEU A 113 -11.01 41.99 17.93
C LEU A 113 -11.32 43.36 17.31
N PHE A 114 -10.40 43.85 16.47
CA PHE A 114 -10.57 45.08 15.70
C PHE A 114 -11.08 44.71 14.33
N VAL A 115 -12.40 44.70 14.13
CA VAL A 115 -13.01 44.28 12.86
C VAL A 115 -13.94 45.38 12.38
N ALA A 116 -13.81 45.78 11.11
CA ALA A 116 -14.67 46.80 10.55
C ALA A 116 -16.12 46.28 10.43
N PRO A 117 -17.14 47.10 10.73
CA PRO A 117 -18.54 46.68 10.57
C PRO A 117 -18.88 46.16 9.17
N GLU A 118 -18.29 46.74 8.13
CA GLU A 118 -18.43 46.29 6.74
C GLU A 118 -17.79 44.93 6.48
N ASP A 119 -16.69 44.60 7.16
CA ASP A 119 -16.01 43.30 7.02
C ASP A 119 -16.86 42.20 7.66
N LEU A 120 -17.53 42.46 8.79
CA LEU A 120 -18.49 41.53 9.39
C LEU A 120 -19.67 41.22 8.44
N VAL A 121 -20.16 42.23 7.73
CA VAL A 121 -21.21 42.03 6.71
C VAL A 121 -20.65 41.26 5.51
N SER A 122 -19.41 41.54 5.10
CA SER A 122 -18.74 40.85 4.01
C SER A 122 -18.48 39.38 4.33
N MET A 123 -18.12 39.03 5.56
CA MET A 123 -17.89 37.64 5.98
C MET A 123 -19.18 36.81 5.88
N VAL A 124 -20.31 37.38 6.32
CA VAL A 124 -21.63 36.72 6.14
C VAL A 124 -21.97 36.59 4.66
N ALA A 125 -21.71 37.62 3.84
CA ALA A 125 -21.97 37.53 2.39
C ALA A 125 -21.10 36.47 1.69
N THR A 126 -19.84 36.29 2.13
CA THR A 126 -18.99 35.20 1.66
C THR A 126 -19.56 33.84 2.04
N ALA A 127 -20.01 33.68 3.29
CA ALA A 127 -20.64 32.44 3.75
C ALA A 127 -21.97 32.15 3.02
N ASP A 128 -22.81 33.16 2.79
CA ASP A 128 -24.03 33.07 2.00
C ASP A 128 -23.74 32.61 0.56
N ARG A 129 -22.66 33.13 -0.06
CA ARG A 129 -22.22 32.67 -1.38
C ARG A 129 -21.80 31.19 -1.36
N CYS A 130 -21.08 30.74 -0.33
CA CYS A 130 -20.74 29.32 -0.16
C CYS A 130 -22.00 28.44 0.00
N VAL A 131 -23.05 28.95 0.66
CA VAL A 131 -24.36 28.28 0.74
C VAL A 131 -24.99 28.16 -0.66
N GLU A 132 -24.98 29.23 -1.46
CA GLU A 132 -25.50 29.23 -2.85
C GLU A 132 -24.73 28.27 -3.77
N GLU A 133 -23.43 28.12 -3.55
CA GLU A 133 -22.57 27.16 -4.27
C GLU A 133 -22.71 25.71 -3.75
N GLY A 134 -23.52 25.48 -2.70
CA GLY A 134 -23.82 24.15 -2.15
C GLY A 134 -22.73 23.56 -1.27
N ALA A 135 -21.82 24.38 -0.74
CA ALA A 135 -20.68 23.92 0.07
C ALA A 135 -21.05 23.60 1.53
N PHE A 136 -22.09 24.22 2.07
CA PHE A 136 -22.55 24.00 3.44
C PHE A 136 -23.42 22.74 3.56
N ALA A 137 -23.23 21.99 4.65
CA ALA A 137 -24.01 20.79 4.99
C ALA A 137 -24.44 20.80 6.46
N ARG A 138 -25.37 19.92 6.83
CA ARG A 138 -25.70 19.65 8.24
C ARG A 138 -24.89 18.45 8.73
N LEU A 139 -24.40 18.53 9.96
CA LEU A 139 -23.72 17.42 10.63
C LEU A 139 -24.70 16.28 10.94
N ALA A 140 -24.19 15.07 11.16
CA ALA A 140 -24.97 14.05 11.83
C ALA A 140 -25.46 14.56 13.19
N THR A 141 -26.70 14.23 13.55
CA THR A 141 -27.40 14.82 14.72
C THR A 141 -26.61 14.62 16.02
N GLU A 142 -25.93 13.48 16.12
CA GLU A 142 -25.14 13.04 17.25
C GLU A 142 -23.85 13.87 17.43
N LEU A 143 -23.34 14.49 16.36
CA LEU A 143 -22.11 15.30 16.38
C LEU A 143 -22.37 16.79 16.68
N GLU A 144 -23.61 17.27 16.44
CA GLU A 144 -23.99 18.67 16.64
C GLU A 144 -23.65 19.20 18.05
N PRO A 145 -23.89 18.46 19.17
CA PRO A 145 -23.57 18.94 20.50
C PRO A 145 -22.08 19.22 20.74
N GLY A 146 -21.18 18.51 20.06
CA GLY A 146 -19.73 18.72 20.16
C GLY A 146 -19.25 19.94 19.39
N TYR A 147 -19.76 20.12 18.17
CA TYR A 147 -19.33 21.18 17.26
C TYR A 147 -20.03 22.52 17.51
N LEU A 148 -21.35 22.49 17.68
CA LEU A 148 -22.22 23.67 17.78
C LEU A 148 -22.67 23.97 19.22
N GLY A 149 -22.30 23.11 20.15
CA GLY A 149 -22.70 23.21 21.55
C GLY A 149 -24.05 22.54 21.81
N LYS A 150 -24.38 22.36 23.09
CA LYS A 150 -25.59 21.66 23.51
C LYS A 150 -26.85 22.32 22.93
N HIS A 151 -27.70 21.53 22.27
CA HIS A 151 -28.90 21.98 21.55
C HIS A 151 -28.65 22.92 20.36
N GLY A 152 -27.39 23.13 19.95
CA GLY A 152 -27.06 23.94 18.78
C GLY A 152 -27.33 23.17 17.50
N THR A 153 -27.99 23.81 16.53
CA THR A 153 -28.19 23.29 15.17
C THR A 153 -27.81 24.36 14.15
N GLY A 154 -27.39 23.94 12.97
CA GLY A 154 -27.01 24.86 11.91
C GLY A 154 -26.38 24.18 10.70
N LYS A 155 -26.16 24.98 9.67
CA LYS A 155 -25.38 24.57 8.49
C LYS A 155 -23.91 24.89 8.75
N THR A 156 -23.04 23.93 8.46
CA THR A 156 -21.60 24.00 8.73
C THR A 156 -20.76 23.84 7.47
N LEU A 157 -19.57 24.45 7.49
CA LEU A 157 -18.54 24.29 6.47
C LEU A 157 -17.16 24.30 7.14
N SER A 158 -16.36 23.25 6.93
CA SER A 158 -14.96 23.24 7.32
C SER A 158 -14.13 23.99 6.27
N ILE A 159 -13.25 24.89 6.70
CA ILE A 159 -12.38 25.68 5.84
C ILE A 159 -10.92 25.47 6.22
N ASP A 160 -10.10 25.20 5.21
CA ASP A 160 -8.64 25.23 5.28
C ASP A 160 -8.14 26.36 4.37
N MET A 161 -7.73 27.49 4.96
CA MET A 161 -7.34 28.68 4.20
C MET A 161 -6.08 28.47 3.34
N ASP A 162 -5.26 27.47 3.67
CA ASP A 162 -4.05 27.12 2.90
C ASP A 162 -4.30 25.95 1.93
N GLY A 163 -5.39 25.21 2.10
CA GLY A 163 -5.78 24.06 1.26
C GLY A 163 -6.26 24.45 -0.14
N GLU A 164 -6.06 23.56 -1.12
CA GLU A 164 -6.47 23.79 -2.52
C GLU A 164 -8.00 23.81 -2.69
N ASP A 165 -8.74 23.13 -1.81
CA ASP A 165 -10.20 22.99 -1.87
C ASP A 165 -10.97 24.25 -1.45
N THR A 166 -10.33 25.16 -0.71
CA THR A 166 -10.97 26.42 -0.32
C THR A 166 -10.89 27.41 -1.48
N ALA A 167 -12.06 27.89 -1.94
CA ALA A 167 -12.17 28.80 -3.07
C ALA A 167 -11.43 30.13 -2.85
N ASP A 168 -10.82 30.68 -3.91
CA ASP A 168 -10.02 31.91 -3.84
C ASP A 168 -10.79 33.09 -3.24
N PHE A 169 -12.09 33.22 -3.55
CA PHE A 169 -12.89 34.31 -3.00
C PHE A 169 -13.10 34.21 -1.47
N VAL A 170 -12.97 33.01 -0.89
CA VAL A 170 -12.99 32.81 0.57
C VAL A 170 -11.64 33.21 1.16
N LYS A 171 -10.54 32.78 0.53
CA LYS A 171 -9.16 33.13 0.92
C LYS A 171 -8.88 34.63 0.85
N GLU A 172 -9.44 35.30 -0.15
CA GLU A 172 -9.34 36.74 -0.36
C GLU A 172 -10.38 37.55 0.46
N SER A 173 -11.27 36.87 1.20
CA SER A 173 -12.27 37.54 2.02
C SER A 173 -11.74 37.94 3.40
N PRO A 174 -12.45 38.82 4.13
CA PRO A 174 -12.10 39.15 5.51
C PRO A 174 -12.11 37.96 6.48
N LEU A 175 -12.66 36.79 6.13
CA LEU A 175 -12.56 35.58 6.94
C LEU A 175 -11.10 35.21 7.24
N LYS A 176 -10.17 35.49 6.32
CA LYS A 176 -8.74 35.25 6.51
C LYS A 176 -8.17 36.00 7.71
N MET A 177 -8.67 37.21 8.00
CA MET A 177 -8.24 37.99 9.15
C MET A 177 -8.63 37.32 10.48
N VAL A 178 -9.86 36.78 10.55
CA VAL A 178 -10.32 36.06 11.74
C VAL A 178 -9.50 34.78 11.92
N GLU A 179 -9.21 34.09 10.82
CA GLU A 179 -8.39 32.89 10.84
C GLU A 179 -6.97 33.15 11.35
N ASP A 180 -6.36 34.25 10.90
CA ASP A 180 -5.05 34.70 11.39
C ASP A 180 -5.08 35.08 12.88
N ALA A 181 -6.19 35.63 13.36
CA ALA A 181 -6.36 35.94 14.77
C ALA A 181 -6.40 34.66 15.62
N ILE A 182 -7.12 33.62 15.18
CA ILE A 182 -7.16 32.33 15.90
C ILE A 182 -5.77 31.68 15.88
N SER A 183 -5.07 31.66 14.75
CA SER A 183 -3.68 31.17 14.66
C SER A 183 -2.73 31.92 15.60
N SER A 184 -2.88 33.24 15.67
CA SER A 184 -2.08 34.09 16.57
C SER A 184 -2.33 33.73 18.04
N VAL A 185 -3.59 33.48 18.43
CA VAL A 185 -3.93 33.03 19.79
C VAL A 185 -3.19 31.74 20.15
N GLY A 186 -3.14 30.76 19.24
CA GLY A 186 -2.40 29.51 19.47
C GLY A 186 -0.90 29.74 19.74
N LEU A 187 -0.29 30.64 18.96
CA LEU A 187 1.11 31.03 19.14
C LEU A 187 1.37 31.78 20.44
N LEU A 188 0.43 32.62 20.88
CA LEU A 188 0.53 33.37 22.14
C LEU A 188 0.43 32.46 23.37
N LEU A 189 -0.42 31.44 23.31
CA LEU A 189 -0.68 30.53 24.42
C LEU A 189 0.45 29.51 24.64
N ARG A 190 1.07 29.03 23.56
CA ARG A 190 2.04 27.92 23.57
C ARG A 190 3.14 28.02 24.65
N PRO A 191 3.81 29.16 24.88
CA PRO A 191 4.89 29.24 25.87
C PRO A 191 4.45 29.09 27.33
N PHE A 192 3.15 29.22 27.61
CA PHE A 192 2.61 29.33 28.98
C PHE A 192 1.64 28.19 29.35
N CYS A 193 1.08 27.47 28.37
CA CYS A 193 0.09 26.41 28.63
C CYS A 193 0.62 25.27 29.51
N GLU A 194 1.84 24.78 29.30
CA GLU A 194 2.36 23.63 30.05
C GLU A 194 2.45 23.93 31.57
N GLY A 195 2.95 25.12 31.92
CA GLY A 195 3.12 25.53 33.31
C GLY A 195 1.81 25.87 34.04
N GLU A 196 0.87 26.53 33.36
CA GLU A 196 -0.37 27.05 33.99
C GLU A 196 -1.58 26.13 33.79
N LEU A 197 -1.66 25.41 32.68
CA LEU A 197 -2.81 24.57 32.28
C LEU A 197 -2.49 23.08 32.21
N GLY A 198 -1.21 22.68 32.22
CA GLY A 198 -0.78 21.29 32.28
C GLY A 198 -0.81 20.52 30.95
N PHE A 199 -0.83 21.22 29.81
CA PHE A 199 -0.74 20.62 28.46
C PHE A 199 0.00 21.57 27.50
N ASP A 200 0.51 21.06 26.37
CA ASP A 200 1.04 21.90 25.28
C ASP A 200 0.04 21.97 24.11
N VAL A 201 -0.01 23.11 23.43
CA VAL A 201 -0.81 23.26 22.20
C VAL A 201 -0.03 22.62 21.05
N TYR A 202 -0.27 21.33 20.82
CA TYR A 202 0.41 20.54 19.81
C TYR A 202 -0.05 20.90 18.38
N SER A 203 -1.36 20.91 18.16
CA SER A 203 -1.96 21.20 16.85
C SER A 203 -3.28 21.96 16.99
N ARG A 204 -3.82 22.40 15.85
CA ARG A 204 -5.10 23.10 15.76
C ARG A 204 -5.97 22.44 14.68
N SER A 205 -7.28 22.34 14.91
CA SER A 205 -8.22 21.90 13.88
C SER A 205 -8.40 22.96 12.78
N ASN A 206 -8.88 22.54 11.62
CA ASN A 206 -9.45 23.46 10.64
C ASN A 206 -10.57 24.29 11.27
N SER A 207 -10.80 25.48 10.73
CA SER A 207 -11.89 26.34 11.19
C SER A 207 -13.21 25.86 10.62
N MET A 208 -14.22 25.79 11.47
CA MET A 208 -15.58 25.46 11.07
C MET A 208 -16.42 26.73 11.09
N LEU A 209 -16.98 27.08 9.94
CA LEU A 209 -18.03 28.08 9.83
C LEU A 209 -19.37 27.46 10.19
N ALA A 210 -20.19 28.15 10.97
CA ALA A 210 -21.58 27.75 11.22
C ALA A 210 -22.55 28.92 11.10
N LEU A 211 -23.63 28.69 10.35
CA LEU A 211 -24.76 29.60 10.20
C LEU A 211 -26.03 28.95 10.76
N PRO A 212 -26.92 29.73 11.39
CA PRO A 212 -28.24 29.23 11.78
C PRO A 212 -29.09 28.88 10.55
N PHE A 213 -30.11 28.05 10.75
CA PHE A 213 -31.15 27.83 9.76
C PHE A 213 -32.10 29.03 9.71
N ASP A 214 -32.34 29.58 8.53
CA ASP A 214 -33.21 30.75 8.30
C ASP A 214 -34.59 30.28 7.83
N GLY A 215 -35.17 29.32 8.56
CA GLY A 215 -36.43 28.66 8.21
C GLY A 215 -36.33 27.60 7.10
N ASP A 216 -35.11 27.18 6.78
CA ASP A 216 -34.75 26.21 5.73
C ASP A 216 -34.22 24.88 6.29
N GLU A 217 -34.32 24.63 7.59
CA GLU A 217 -33.78 23.43 8.27
C GLU A 217 -34.22 22.13 7.60
N ASP A 218 -35.49 22.03 7.17
CA ASP A 218 -36.04 20.85 6.49
C ASP A 218 -35.33 20.53 5.14
N SER A 219 -34.59 21.48 4.57
CA SER A 219 -33.82 21.30 3.34
C SER A 219 -32.45 20.66 3.58
N TYR A 220 -32.02 20.58 4.85
CA TYR A 220 -30.74 20.04 5.27
C TYR A 220 -30.96 18.78 6.11
N VAL A 221 -31.11 17.66 5.42
CA VAL A 221 -31.27 16.35 6.07
C VAL A 221 -29.92 15.94 6.68
N PRO A 222 -29.85 15.64 8.00
CA PRO A 222 -28.62 15.16 8.61
C PRO A 222 -28.23 13.80 7.99
N PRO A 223 -26.96 13.57 7.67
CA PRO A 223 -26.49 12.27 7.21
C PRO A 223 -26.55 11.23 8.34
N ASP A 224 -26.57 9.95 7.97
CA ASP A 224 -26.33 8.86 8.91
C ASP A 224 -24.88 8.95 9.41
N LEU A 225 -24.65 8.65 10.70
CA LEU A 225 -23.31 8.67 11.28
C LEU A 225 -22.57 7.36 10.95
N GLU A 226 -21.54 7.46 10.11
CA GLU A 226 -20.63 6.35 9.83
C GLU A 226 -19.60 6.18 10.95
N ASN A 227 -19.10 4.97 11.15
CA ASN A 227 -18.09 4.68 12.20
C ASN A 227 -16.80 5.50 12.02
N GLU A 228 -16.41 5.76 10.77
CA GLU A 228 -15.22 6.57 10.46
C GLU A 228 -15.37 8.03 10.93
N ASP A 229 -16.54 8.62 10.71
CA ASP A 229 -16.87 9.97 11.15
C ASP A 229 -16.93 10.05 12.68
N ALA A 230 -17.55 9.05 13.32
CA ALA A 230 -17.64 8.95 14.77
C ALA A 230 -16.24 8.81 15.43
N ALA A 231 -15.38 7.94 14.89
CA ALA A 231 -14.04 7.72 15.41
C ALA A 231 -13.15 8.96 15.22
N SER A 232 -13.23 9.62 14.07
CA SER A 232 -12.50 10.86 13.78
C SER A 232 -12.93 11.99 14.72
N PHE A 233 -14.24 12.12 14.95
CA PHE A 233 -14.80 13.06 15.89
C PHE A 233 -14.31 12.83 17.33
N LEU A 234 -14.38 11.58 17.83
CA LEU A 234 -13.90 11.25 19.18
C LEU A 234 -12.40 11.52 19.33
N SER A 235 -11.59 11.13 18.34
CA SER A 235 -10.14 11.40 18.35
C SER A 235 -9.83 12.90 18.45
N MET A 236 -10.54 13.76 17.71
CA MET A 236 -10.39 15.20 17.82
C MET A 236 -10.87 15.72 19.18
N MET A 237 -12.06 15.31 19.64
CA MET A 237 -12.68 15.83 20.85
C MET A 237 -11.95 15.39 22.13
N TRP A 238 -11.38 14.19 22.17
CA TRP A 238 -10.57 13.72 23.29
C TRP A 238 -9.24 14.47 23.41
N ARG A 239 -8.69 14.94 22.29
CA ARG A 239 -7.47 15.75 22.27
C ARG A 239 -7.73 17.23 22.47
N ALA A 240 -8.95 17.71 22.25
CA ALA A 240 -9.29 19.12 22.38
C ALA A 240 -9.14 19.60 23.82
N LYS A 241 -8.26 20.59 24.04
CA LYS A 241 -7.99 21.22 25.34
C LYS A 241 -8.55 22.63 25.45
N LEU A 242 -8.58 23.34 24.33
CA LEU A 242 -9.22 24.65 24.23
C LEU A 242 -10.06 24.70 22.97
N GLN A 243 -11.20 25.38 23.05
CA GLN A 243 -12.04 25.72 21.91
C GLN A 243 -12.07 27.23 21.76
N VAL A 244 -11.89 27.70 20.53
CA VAL A 244 -12.02 29.09 20.13
C VAL A 244 -13.30 29.27 19.35
N VAL A 245 -14.12 30.26 19.71
CA VAL A 245 -15.36 30.62 19.03
C VAL A 245 -15.33 32.11 18.72
N VAL A 246 -15.42 32.48 17.44
CA VAL A 246 -15.49 33.88 16.99
C VAL A 246 -16.87 34.17 16.42
N ASN A 247 -17.45 35.30 16.81
CA ASN A 247 -18.63 35.85 16.13
C ASN A 247 -18.17 36.80 15.01
N ALA A 248 -18.15 36.27 13.79
CA ALA A 248 -17.71 36.93 12.57
C ALA A 248 -18.86 37.62 11.80
N GLY A 249 -20.07 37.67 12.36
CA GLY A 249 -21.22 38.35 11.77
C GLY A 249 -21.66 39.59 12.54
N PRO A 250 -22.53 40.44 11.94
CA PRO A 250 -23.11 41.60 12.63
C PRO A 250 -24.19 41.23 13.67
N GLY A 251 -24.64 39.97 13.71
CA GLY A 251 -25.55 39.45 14.74
C GLY A 251 -24.88 39.25 16.10
N ILE A 252 -25.67 39.03 17.15
CA ILE A 252 -25.16 38.77 18.50
C ILE A 252 -25.31 37.28 18.78
N ALA A 253 -24.35 36.67 19.47
CA ALA A 253 -24.48 35.31 19.95
C ALA A 253 -24.47 35.26 21.48
N LYS A 254 -25.43 34.55 22.06
CA LYS A 254 -25.39 34.20 23.49
C LYS A 254 -24.74 32.85 23.64
N MET A 255 -23.82 32.75 24.58
CA MET A 255 -23.09 31.52 24.87
C MET A 255 -23.21 31.22 26.36
N THR A 256 -23.70 30.03 26.73
CA THR A 256 -23.80 29.60 28.13
C THR A 256 -22.79 28.50 28.38
N MET A 257 -21.86 28.73 29.29
CA MET A 257 -20.86 27.76 29.71
C MET A 257 -21.47 26.78 30.72
N LEU A 258 -21.48 25.49 30.37
CA LEU A 258 -22.02 24.40 31.17
C LEU A 258 -20.87 23.64 31.83
N PRO A 259 -20.77 23.60 33.17
CA PRO A 259 -19.64 22.95 33.85
C PRO A 259 -19.67 21.43 33.69
N LYS A 260 -18.49 20.81 33.48
CA LYS A 260 -18.32 19.34 33.48
C LYS A 260 -18.17 18.77 34.90
N LEU A 261 -17.62 19.56 35.84
CA LEU A 261 -17.39 19.13 37.22
C LEU A 261 -18.57 19.46 38.13
N ALA A 262 -18.95 18.51 38.98
CA ALA A 262 -20.02 18.70 39.94
C ALA A 262 -19.63 19.76 40.99
N GLY A 263 -20.34 20.90 41.01
CA GLY A 263 -20.15 21.99 41.98
C GLY A 263 -19.85 23.36 41.36
N ASP A 264 -19.44 23.42 40.09
CA ASP A 264 -19.27 24.68 39.36
C ASP A 264 -20.63 25.22 38.88
N ALA A 265 -20.73 26.53 38.67
CA ALA A 265 -21.95 27.21 38.21
C ALA A 265 -21.92 27.49 36.71
N GLU A 266 -23.10 27.57 36.08
CA GLU A 266 -23.24 28.02 34.70
C GLU A 266 -22.80 29.48 34.54
N VAL A 267 -22.11 29.79 33.44
CA VAL A 267 -21.63 31.15 33.15
C VAL A 267 -22.24 31.66 31.84
N PRO A 268 -23.18 32.63 31.88
CA PRO A 268 -23.72 33.24 30.67
C PRO A 268 -22.74 34.30 30.12
N LEU A 269 -22.44 34.20 28.83
CA LEU A 269 -21.56 35.09 28.07
C LEU A 269 -22.31 35.64 26.85
N THR A 270 -21.96 36.85 26.42
CA THR A 270 -22.47 37.43 25.17
C THR A 270 -21.30 37.73 24.25
N VAL A 271 -21.21 37.00 23.14
CA VAL A 271 -20.17 37.18 22.13
C VAL A 271 -20.68 38.18 21.09
N GLN A 272 -20.32 39.45 21.28
CA GLN A 272 -20.70 40.54 20.37
C GLN A 272 -19.98 40.41 19.01
N PRO A 273 -20.44 41.12 17.96
CA PRO A 273 -19.72 41.17 16.68
C PRO A 273 -18.24 41.53 16.83
N GLY A 274 -17.37 40.72 16.21
CA GLY A 274 -15.92 40.89 16.31
C GLY A 274 -15.36 40.56 17.70
N MET A 275 -15.98 39.63 18.42
CA MET A 275 -15.43 39.04 19.64
C MET A 275 -15.04 37.59 19.43
N LEU A 276 -14.01 37.18 20.16
CA LEU A 276 -13.45 35.84 20.21
C LEU A 276 -13.55 35.33 21.65
N ALA A 277 -14.17 34.16 21.85
CA ALA A 277 -14.22 33.45 23.11
C ALA A 277 -13.23 32.27 23.06
N ILE A 278 -12.46 32.07 24.13
CA ILE A 278 -11.64 30.87 24.31
C ILE A 278 -12.15 30.14 25.55
N VAL A 279 -12.32 28.83 25.43
CA VAL A 279 -12.94 27.97 26.43
C VAL A 279 -12.03 26.78 26.72
N ALA A 280 -11.80 26.48 27.99
CA ALA A 280 -11.17 25.23 28.42
C ALA A 280 -12.17 24.07 28.38
N THR A 281 -12.02 23.18 27.40
CA THR A 281 -12.94 22.07 27.10
C THR A 281 -12.97 21.00 28.19
N ASP A 282 -11.90 20.88 28.98
CA ASP A 282 -11.85 19.98 30.14
C ASP A 282 -12.72 20.47 31.31
N ARG A 283 -13.04 21.77 31.37
CA ARG A 283 -13.85 22.36 32.46
C ARG A 283 -15.29 22.63 32.07
N TYR A 284 -15.50 23.08 30.84
CA TYR A 284 -16.81 23.52 30.38
C TYR A 284 -17.16 22.93 29.01
N ARG A 285 -18.45 22.68 28.83
CA ARG A 285 -19.12 22.67 27.54
C ARG A 285 -19.80 24.01 27.32
N PHE A 286 -20.37 24.22 26.15
CA PHE A 286 -21.13 25.42 25.87
C PHE A 286 -22.47 25.10 25.19
N GLN A 287 -23.41 26.02 25.34
CA GLN A 287 -24.61 26.15 24.52
C GLN A 287 -24.50 27.47 23.76
N TYR A 288 -24.80 27.48 22.47
CA TYR A 288 -24.66 28.64 21.59
C TYR A 288 -25.99 28.98 20.93
N GLU A 289 -26.44 30.23 21.13
CA GLU A 289 -27.70 30.76 20.63
C GLU A 289 -27.45 31.98 19.72
N PRO A 290 -27.36 31.79 18.40
CA PRO A 290 -27.17 32.88 17.46
C PRO A 290 -28.43 33.75 17.33
N GLN A 291 -28.26 35.07 17.21
CA GLN A 291 -29.35 36.02 16.98
C GLN A 291 -29.05 36.94 15.79
N GLY A 292 -30.03 37.08 14.89
CA GLY A 292 -29.87 37.85 13.67
C GLY A 292 -28.86 37.21 12.72
N LYS A 293 -28.11 38.02 11.97
CA LYS A 293 -27.07 37.55 11.04
C LYS A 293 -25.76 37.21 11.77
N ALA A 294 -25.80 36.22 12.65
CA ALA A 294 -24.60 35.72 13.33
C ALA A 294 -23.88 34.70 12.44
N LEU A 295 -22.55 34.73 12.45
CA LEU A 295 -21.69 33.75 11.80
C LEU A 295 -20.67 33.28 12.84
N MET A 296 -20.70 32.00 13.16
CA MET A 296 -19.77 31.38 14.08
C MET A 296 -18.55 30.89 13.31
N ILE A 297 -17.35 31.13 13.83
CA ILE A 297 -16.13 30.43 13.41
C ILE A 297 -15.58 29.70 14.64
N ALA A 298 -15.50 28.38 14.57
CA ALA A 298 -15.01 27.55 15.67
C ALA A 298 -13.74 26.79 15.29
N SER A 299 -12.82 26.65 16.21
CA SER A 299 -11.60 25.85 16.05
C SER A 299 -11.11 25.33 17.40
N TRP A 300 -10.41 24.19 17.41
CA TRP A 300 -9.94 23.54 18.62
C TRP A 300 -8.42 23.48 18.65
N PHE A 301 -7.83 23.79 19.81
CA PHE A 301 -6.43 23.52 20.10
C PHE A 301 -6.32 22.16 20.78
N LEU A 302 -5.48 21.30 20.20
CA LEU A 302 -5.40 19.89 20.49
C LEU A 302 -4.07 19.55 21.18
N ASP A 303 -4.14 18.62 22.11
CA ASP A 303 -2.99 17.97 22.74
C ASP A 303 -2.29 16.99 21.76
N GLU A 304 -1.10 16.55 22.15
CA GLU A 304 -0.29 15.59 21.38
C GLU A 304 -1.07 14.26 21.20
N PRO A 305 -1.11 13.69 19.98
CA PRO A 305 -1.70 12.37 19.77
C PRO A 305 -0.92 11.32 20.57
N LYS A 306 -1.62 10.30 21.08
CA LYS A 306 -0.95 9.18 21.77
C LYS A 306 -0.14 8.37 20.75
N GLU A 307 1.16 8.21 21.00
CA GLU A 307 2.03 7.33 20.19
C GLU A 307 2.09 5.92 20.79
N TYR A 308 1.93 4.91 19.93
CA TYR A 308 2.02 3.50 20.27
C TYR A 308 3.20 2.85 19.57
N THR A 309 3.91 1.94 20.24
CA THR A 309 5.01 1.16 19.66
C THR A 309 4.64 -0.32 19.59
N ILE A 310 4.80 -0.94 18.42
CA ILE A 310 4.65 -2.39 18.27
C ILE A 310 5.89 -3.10 18.81
N SER A 311 5.69 -4.06 19.71
CA SER A 311 6.75 -4.86 20.31
C SER A 311 7.02 -6.15 19.54
N ASP A 312 6.18 -7.17 19.74
CA ASP A 312 6.36 -8.53 19.23
C ASP A 312 5.34 -8.87 18.14
N VAL A 313 5.81 -9.51 17.08
CA VAL A 313 4.96 -10.07 16.01
C VAL A 313 5.09 -11.58 16.02
N SER A 314 3.97 -12.29 16.11
CA SER A 314 3.92 -13.75 16.08
C SER A 314 2.68 -14.26 15.32
N GLY A 315 2.65 -15.56 14.98
CA GLY A 315 1.55 -16.16 14.21
C GLY A 315 1.97 -16.63 12.81
N ASP A 316 0.99 -16.97 11.97
CA ASP A 316 1.22 -17.32 10.56
C ASP A 316 1.32 -16.06 9.70
N LEU A 317 2.54 -15.64 9.42
CA LEU A 317 2.81 -14.40 8.66
C LEU A 317 2.46 -14.51 7.17
N SER A 318 2.11 -15.69 6.65
CA SER A 318 1.71 -15.86 5.25
C SER A 318 0.41 -15.12 4.91
N TYR A 319 -0.46 -14.88 5.89
CA TYR A 319 -1.67 -14.05 5.76
C TYR A 319 -1.34 -12.55 5.58
N VAL A 320 -0.15 -12.14 6.00
CA VAL A 320 0.35 -10.76 5.84
C VAL A 320 1.16 -10.63 4.55
N THR A 321 2.10 -11.56 4.29
CA THR A 321 3.03 -11.47 3.14
C THR A 321 2.44 -11.96 1.82
N GLY A 322 1.28 -12.62 1.87
CA GLY A 322 0.68 -13.34 0.75
C GLY A 322 1.13 -14.79 0.69
N SER A 323 0.33 -15.62 0.03
CA SER A 323 0.62 -17.05 -0.15
C SER A 323 1.82 -17.23 -1.09
N SER A 324 2.79 -18.07 -0.69
CA SER A 324 3.89 -18.49 -1.56
C SER A 324 3.40 -19.15 -2.85
N GLY A 325 2.18 -19.68 -2.88
CA GLY A 325 1.62 -20.41 -4.02
C GLY A 325 1.89 -21.91 -3.96
N PRO A 326 1.72 -22.63 -5.08
CA PRO A 326 2.00 -24.06 -5.16
C PRO A 326 3.41 -24.41 -4.68
N GLN A 327 3.49 -25.45 -3.86
CA GLN A 327 4.75 -25.96 -3.33
C GLN A 327 5.60 -26.61 -4.43
N LEU A 328 6.92 -26.60 -4.24
CA LEU A 328 7.88 -27.29 -5.11
C LEU A 328 7.45 -28.77 -5.27
N PRO A 329 7.24 -29.27 -6.49
CA PRO A 329 6.79 -30.63 -6.69
C PRO A 329 7.75 -31.67 -6.08
N ASN A 330 7.19 -32.60 -5.31
CA ASN A 330 7.92 -33.74 -4.75
C ASN A 330 8.03 -34.89 -5.75
N VAL A 331 8.74 -34.64 -6.85
CA VAL A 331 9.07 -35.59 -7.94
C VAL A 331 10.57 -35.51 -8.26
N ARG A 332 11.13 -36.45 -9.04
CA ARG A 332 12.51 -36.30 -9.54
C ARG A 332 12.59 -35.04 -10.40
N GLN A 333 13.44 -34.11 -9.99
CA GLN A 333 13.45 -32.76 -10.56
C GLN A 333 14.29 -32.69 -11.83
N VAL A 334 13.72 -32.00 -12.83
CA VAL A 334 14.32 -31.72 -14.14
C VAL A 334 14.26 -30.21 -14.40
N PRO A 335 15.13 -29.40 -13.79
CA PRO A 335 15.17 -27.96 -14.07
C PRO A 335 15.60 -27.64 -15.49
N VAL A 336 15.05 -26.54 -15.99
CA VAL A 336 15.52 -25.82 -17.19
C VAL A 336 16.66 -24.92 -16.77
N VAL A 337 17.86 -25.26 -17.24
CA VAL A 337 19.11 -24.60 -16.82
C VAL A 337 19.60 -23.57 -17.83
N SER A 338 19.01 -23.53 -19.02
CA SER A 338 19.39 -22.61 -20.09
C SER A 338 18.28 -22.52 -21.14
N LEU A 339 18.10 -21.32 -21.69
CA LEU A 339 17.18 -20.99 -22.78
C LEU A 339 17.96 -20.28 -23.89
N SER A 340 17.58 -20.51 -25.14
CA SER A 340 18.13 -19.83 -26.30
C SER A 340 17.07 -19.77 -27.39
N ASP A 341 16.94 -18.64 -28.05
CA ASP A 341 15.88 -18.43 -29.01
C ASP A 341 16.27 -17.52 -30.17
N ARG A 342 15.56 -17.69 -31.29
CA ARG A 342 15.52 -16.82 -32.47
C ARG A 342 14.12 -16.90 -33.08
N TYR A 343 13.32 -15.88 -32.87
CA TYR A 343 11.98 -15.75 -33.43
C TYR A 343 11.95 -14.68 -34.53
N ALA A 344 10.77 -14.44 -35.11
CA ALA A 344 10.55 -13.29 -35.98
C ALA A 344 10.82 -11.97 -35.25
N PHE A 345 11.03 -10.87 -36.00
CA PHE A 345 11.30 -9.52 -35.46
C PHE A 345 12.61 -9.38 -34.66
N GLY A 346 13.64 -10.20 -34.97
CA GLY A 346 14.96 -10.08 -34.34
C GLY A 346 14.96 -10.39 -32.83
N VAL A 347 14.00 -11.20 -32.38
CA VAL A 347 13.88 -11.64 -30.99
C VAL A 347 14.81 -12.83 -30.79
N ASP A 348 15.92 -12.59 -30.11
CA ASP A 348 17.01 -13.56 -29.92
C ASP A 348 17.45 -13.71 -28.45
N GLU A 349 16.64 -13.20 -27.52
CA GLU A 349 16.89 -13.25 -26.09
C GLU A 349 15.56 -13.34 -25.29
N PRO A 350 15.50 -14.09 -24.17
CA PRO A 350 14.26 -14.31 -23.44
C PRO A 350 13.57 -13.05 -22.92
N TRP A 351 14.31 -11.99 -22.57
CA TRP A 351 13.70 -10.73 -22.12
C TRP A 351 13.04 -9.95 -23.26
N LYS A 352 13.54 -10.05 -24.49
CA LYS A 352 12.90 -9.46 -25.68
C LYS A 352 11.59 -10.17 -25.94
N LEU A 353 11.60 -11.50 -25.85
CA LEU A 353 10.40 -12.33 -25.98
C LEU A 353 9.34 -11.93 -24.95
N TRP A 354 9.73 -11.79 -23.68
CA TRP A 354 8.83 -11.34 -22.63
C TRP A 354 8.24 -9.95 -22.90
N THR A 355 9.09 -8.98 -23.27
CA THR A 355 8.66 -7.62 -23.61
C THR A 355 7.62 -7.64 -24.72
N GLY A 356 7.83 -8.48 -25.73
CA GLY A 356 6.91 -8.67 -26.84
C GLY A 356 5.55 -9.22 -26.47
N TYR A 357 5.53 -10.29 -25.66
CA TYR A 357 4.27 -10.91 -25.22
C TYR A 357 3.52 -10.03 -24.22
N ALA A 358 4.19 -9.56 -23.17
CA ALA A 358 3.53 -9.00 -21.99
C ALA A 358 3.28 -7.49 -22.10
N LYS A 359 4.18 -6.73 -22.74
CA LYS A 359 4.14 -5.25 -22.71
C LYS A 359 3.72 -4.64 -24.04
N ALA A 360 4.21 -5.19 -25.15
CA ALA A 360 4.00 -4.61 -26.47
C ALA A 360 2.86 -5.25 -27.28
N GLY A 361 2.40 -6.46 -26.90
CA GLY A 361 1.33 -7.16 -27.62
C GLY A 361 1.65 -7.38 -29.10
N TRP A 362 2.84 -7.91 -29.41
CA TRP A 362 3.33 -7.97 -30.79
C TRP A 362 2.43 -8.76 -31.74
N ASP A 363 2.26 -8.24 -32.97
CA ASP A 363 1.87 -8.97 -34.18
C ASP A 363 3.11 -9.05 -35.09
N THR A 364 3.70 -10.24 -35.19
CA THR A 364 4.93 -10.42 -35.99
C THR A 364 4.64 -10.76 -37.46
N GLN A 365 3.40 -10.68 -37.92
CA GLN A 365 3.04 -11.08 -39.28
C GLN A 365 3.35 -9.95 -40.26
N THR A 366 4.28 -10.20 -41.17
CA THR A 366 4.60 -9.29 -42.28
C THR A 366 4.14 -9.91 -43.59
N ARG A 367 4.03 -9.09 -44.64
CA ARG A 367 3.97 -9.65 -46.00
C ARG A 367 5.21 -10.51 -46.26
N HIS A 368 5.07 -11.60 -47.03
CA HIS A 368 6.19 -12.47 -47.42
C HIS A 368 7.34 -11.64 -48.00
N PRO A 369 8.55 -11.69 -47.41
CA PRO A 369 9.69 -10.92 -47.89
C PRO A 369 10.12 -11.38 -49.29
N PHE A 370 10.43 -10.41 -50.15
CA PHE A 370 10.89 -10.69 -51.51
C PHE A 370 12.21 -11.50 -51.52
N GLN A 371 13.04 -11.36 -50.47
CA GLN A 371 14.26 -12.17 -50.32
C GLN A 371 13.97 -13.67 -50.17
N ARG A 372 12.75 -14.08 -49.79
CA ARG A 372 12.35 -15.48 -49.70
C ARG A 372 11.86 -15.99 -51.06
N TRP A 373 10.82 -15.35 -51.59
CA TRP A 373 10.30 -15.57 -52.94
C TRP A 373 9.45 -14.38 -53.39
N ASP A 374 9.21 -14.28 -54.69
CA ASP A 374 8.26 -13.32 -55.24
C ASP A 374 6.82 -13.78 -54.93
N CYS A 375 6.21 -13.16 -53.92
CA CYS A 375 4.87 -13.50 -53.45
C CYS A 375 3.79 -13.25 -54.51
N ASP A 376 3.96 -12.27 -55.40
CA ASP A 376 2.96 -11.90 -56.42
C ASP A 376 2.74 -13.03 -57.44
N ILE A 377 3.73 -13.92 -57.60
CA ILE A 377 3.62 -15.10 -58.47
C ILE A 377 2.67 -16.14 -57.86
N TYR A 378 2.56 -16.22 -56.54
CA TYR A 378 1.89 -17.32 -55.83
C TYR A 378 0.64 -16.89 -55.08
N TYR A 379 0.42 -15.59 -54.89
CA TYR A 379 -0.70 -15.05 -54.15
C TYR A 379 -1.89 -14.73 -55.05
N GLU A 380 -3.09 -15.19 -54.66
CA GLU A 380 -4.36 -14.83 -55.28
C GLU A 380 -5.45 -14.82 -54.17
N PRO A 381 -6.08 -13.68 -53.85
CA PRO A 381 -6.98 -13.56 -52.69
C PRO A 381 -8.14 -14.56 -52.67
N ASP A 382 -8.69 -14.88 -53.85
CA ASP A 382 -9.82 -15.80 -54.02
C ASP A 382 -9.37 -17.20 -54.48
N ALA A 383 -8.09 -17.55 -54.24
CA ALA A 383 -7.52 -18.84 -54.61
C ALA A 383 -8.32 -20.00 -54.01
N ASP A 384 -8.87 -20.87 -54.88
CA ASP A 384 -9.47 -22.13 -54.47
C ASP A 384 -8.44 -23.27 -54.41
N VAL A 385 -8.90 -24.45 -53.96
CA VAL A 385 -8.06 -25.66 -53.81
C VAL A 385 -7.45 -26.17 -55.12
N THR A 386 -7.95 -25.73 -56.27
CA THR A 386 -7.48 -26.13 -57.61
C THR A 386 -6.56 -25.09 -58.27
N SER A 387 -6.50 -23.87 -57.73
CA SER A 387 -5.71 -22.76 -58.27
C SER A 387 -4.19 -23.01 -58.28
N GLY A 388 -3.69 -23.84 -57.35
CA GLY A 388 -2.25 -23.96 -57.10
C GLY A 388 -1.62 -22.65 -56.60
N LYS A 389 -2.43 -21.77 -56.01
CA LYS A 389 -2.05 -20.47 -55.42
C LYS A 389 -2.33 -20.47 -53.92
N SER A 390 -1.83 -19.44 -53.24
CA SER A 390 -2.11 -19.16 -51.84
C SER A 390 -3.03 -17.94 -51.74
N TYR A 391 -4.08 -18.03 -50.92
CA TYR A 391 -4.95 -16.88 -50.59
C TYR A 391 -4.38 -15.99 -49.48
N THR A 392 -3.20 -16.30 -48.94
CA THR A 392 -2.54 -15.48 -47.92
C THR A 392 -1.12 -15.13 -48.34
N CYS A 393 -0.71 -13.90 -48.05
CA CYS A 393 0.62 -13.40 -48.34
C CYS A 393 1.36 -12.91 -47.08
N HIS A 394 0.90 -13.31 -45.88
CA HIS A 394 1.52 -12.94 -44.62
C HIS A 394 2.13 -14.14 -43.89
N GLY A 395 3.13 -13.86 -43.05
CA GLY A 395 3.80 -14.82 -42.19
C GLY A 395 4.79 -14.13 -41.24
N GLY A 396 5.19 -14.81 -40.17
CA GLY A 396 6.27 -14.38 -39.29
C GLY A 396 7.60 -14.89 -39.81
N PHE A 397 8.57 -14.00 -40.05
CA PHE A 397 9.88 -14.37 -40.61
C PHE A 397 11.02 -13.98 -39.68
N SER A 398 11.96 -14.91 -39.49
CA SER A 398 13.22 -14.67 -38.80
C SER A 398 14.22 -14.00 -39.75
N ASP A 399 15.00 -13.09 -39.20
CA ASP A 399 16.06 -12.40 -39.92
C ASP A 399 17.30 -13.29 -40.08
N GLY A 400 18.01 -13.11 -41.21
CA GLY A 400 19.35 -13.68 -41.40
C GLY A 400 19.42 -15.20 -41.46
N ILE A 401 18.37 -15.90 -41.92
CA ILE A 401 18.39 -17.38 -42.04
C ILE A 401 19.47 -17.89 -43.00
N GLU A 402 19.96 -17.02 -43.88
CA GLU A 402 21.07 -17.26 -44.80
C GLU A 402 22.45 -17.13 -44.15
N LEU A 403 22.54 -16.45 -42.99
CA LEU A 403 23.77 -16.23 -42.25
C LEU A 403 24.16 -17.48 -41.45
N PHE A 404 25.47 -17.70 -41.32
CA PHE A 404 26.02 -18.82 -40.53
C PHE A 404 27.52 -18.67 -40.29
N ASP A 405 27.98 -18.83 -39.04
CA ASP A 405 29.41 -18.90 -38.73
C ASP A 405 29.97 -20.32 -38.95
N CYS A 406 30.14 -20.69 -40.23
CA CYS A 406 30.66 -22.01 -40.59
C CYS A 406 32.05 -22.33 -40.00
N ARG A 407 32.90 -21.31 -39.82
CA ARG A 407 34.25 -21.49 -39.26
C ARG A 407 34.21 -21.86 -37.80
N PHE A 408 33.30 -21.25 -37.03
CA PHE A 408 33.10 -21.62 -35.63
C PHE A 408 32.77 -23.11 -35.47
N PHE A 409 32.04 -23.71 -36.41
CA PHE A 409 31.64 -25.12 -36.38
C PHE A 409 32.58 -26.09 -37.11
N ASP A 410 33.75 -25.63 -37.56
CA ASP A 410 34.69 -26.40 -38.40
C ASP A 410 34.08 -26.93 -39.71
N ILE A 411 33.13 -26.17 -40.26
CA ILE A 411 32.44 -26.49 -41.53
C ILE A 411 33.05 -25.64 -42.64
N SER A 412 33.35 -26.28 -43.77
CA SER A 412 33.89 -25.55 -44.93
C SER A 412 32.83 -24.62 -45.55
N PRO A 413 33.20 -23.45 -46.09
CA PRO A 413 32.25 -22.58 -46.79
C PRO A 413 31.52 -23.27 -47.95
N ALA A 414 32.17 -24.24 -48.61
CA ALA A 414 31.58 -25.01 -49.70
C ALA A 414 30.45 -25.93 -49.21
N GLU A 415 30.63 -26.58 -48.06
CA GLU A 415 29.57 -27.36 -47.43
C GLU A 415 28.44 -26.45 -46.93
N ALA A 416 28.78 -25.37 -46.22
CA ALA A 416 27.82 -24.42 -45.65
C ALA A 416 26.88 -23.81 -46.71
N LYS A 417 27.37 -23.55 -47.93
CA LYS A 417 26.57 -23.04 -49.06
C LYS A 417 25.40 -23.97 -49.42
N GLY A 418 25.59 -25.28 -49.32
CA GLY A 418 24.57 -26.28 -49.65
C GLY A 418 23.70 -26.69 -48.45
N MET A 419 24.11 -26.36 -47.23
CA MET A 419 23.41 -26.76 -46.01
C MET A 419 22.04 -26.11 -45.89
N ASP A 420 21.04 -26.92 -45.54
CA ASP A 420 19.73 -26.47 -45.11
C ASP A 420 19.86 -25.43 -43.97
N PRO A 421 19.27 -24.22 -44.10
CA PRO A 421 19.22 -23.22 -43.05
C PRO A 421 18.75 -23.75 -41.68
N THR A 422 17.86 -24.74 -41.64
CA THR A 422 17.40 -25.34 -40.37
C THR A 422 18.54 -26.01 -39.62
N GLN A 423 19.45 -26.70 -40.31
CA GLN A 423 20.64 -27.30 -39.69
C GLN A 423 21.58 -26.24 -39.11
N ARG A 424 21.70 -25.09 -39.79
CA ARG A 424 22.54 -23.97 -39.37
C ARG A 424 21.98 -23.28 -38.11
N GLN A 425 20.68 -22.99 -38.11
CA GLN A 425 20.01 -22.40 -36.96
C GLN A 425 20.06 -23.32 -35.74
N VAL A 426 19.83 -24.63 -35.92
CA VAL A 426 19.93 -25.62 -34.84
C VAL A 426 21.34 -25.65 -34.24
N LEU A 427 22.40 -25.56 -35.07
CA LEU A 427 23.78 -25.51 -34.57
C LEU A 427 24.03 -24.28 -33.67
N GLU A 428 23.62 -23.10 -34.11
CA GLU A 428 23.87 -21.84 -33.38
C GLU A 428 23.02 -21.74 -32.10
N VAL A 429 21.70 -21.94 -32.22
CA VAL A 429 20.77 -21.79 -31.10
C VAL A 429 20.99 -22.87 -30.03
N SER A 430 21.21 -24.13 -30.44
CA SER A 430 21.49 -25.22 -29.49
C SER A 430 22.86 -25.05 -28.83
N TYR A 431 23.84 -24.46 -29.52
CA TYR A 431 25.16 -24.18 -28.91
C TYR A 431 25.04 -23.14 -27.79
N VAL A 432 24.27 -22.07 -27.99
CA VAL A 432 24.02 -21.07 -26.94
C VAL A 432 23.33 -21.71 -25.73
N ALA A 433 22.32 -22.57 -25.95
CA ALA A 433 21.69 -23.31 -24.86
C ALA A 433 22.69 -24.23 -24.11
N LEU A 434 23.51 -24.97 -24.85
CA LEU A 434 24.56 -25.85 -24.32
C LEU A 434 25.63 -25.07 -23.52
N GLN A 435 26.00 -23.89 -24.00
CA GLN A 435 26.94 -22.98 -23.33
C GLN A 435 26.35 -22.46 -22.02
N GLY A 436 25.09 -22.01 -22.02
CA GLY A 436 24.39 -21.60 -20.79
C GLY A 436 24.26 -22.74 -19.79
N ALA A 437 24.20 -23.99 -20.26
CA ALA A 437 24.22 -25.18 -19.40
C ALA A 437 25.62 -25.54 -18.85
N GLY A 438 26.67 -24.79 -19.21
CA GLY A 438 28.01 -24.89 -18.67
C GLY A 438 29.04 -25.60 -19.56
N TRP A 439 28.72 -25.90 -20.82
CA TRP A 439 29.65 -26.56 -21.74
C TRP A 439 30.01 -25.70 -22.95
N THR A 440 31.30 -25.46 -23.14
CA THR A 440 31.83 -24.81 -24.34
C THR A 440 32.32 -25.82 -25.37
N LYS A 441 32.32 -25.43 -26.65
CA LYS A 441 32.86 -26.27 -27.73
C LYS A 441 34.30 -26.69 -27.43
N LYS A 442 35.15 -25.76 -26.96
CA LYS A 442 36.55 -26.03 -26.60
C LYS A 442 36.68 -27.13 -25.56
N GLN A 443 35.88 -27.10 -24.49
CA GLN A 443 35.90 -28.14 -23.46
C GLN A 443 35.51 -29.50 -24.03
N LEU A 444 34.46 -29.53 -24.86
CA LEU A 444 33.92 -30.77 -25.43
C LEU A 444 34.85 -31.41 -26.47
N GLN A 445 35.60 -30.61 -27.22
CA GLN A 445 36.63 -31.14 -28.13
C GLN A 445 37.79 -31.80 -27.39
N MET A 446 38.10 -31.34 -26.17
CA MET A 446 39.13 -31.96 -25.31
C MET A 446 38.59 -33.20 -24.58
N LYS A 447 37.35 -33.15 -24.12
CA LYS A 447 36.68 -34.24 -23.41
C LYS A 447 35.21 -34.32 -23.85
N PRO A 448 34.82 -35.37 -24.60
CA PRO A 448 33.42 -35.54 -24.97
C PRO A 448 32.52 -35.70 -23.75
N ALA A 449 31.27 -35.26 -23.86
CA ALA A 449 30.24 -35.38 -22.83
C ALA A 449 29.08 -36.26 -23.30
N ASN A 450 28.45 -37.00 -22.39
CA ASN A 450 27.26 -37.81 -22.70
C ASN A 450 26.00 -36.95 -22.62
N ILE A 451 25.83 -36.04 -23.58
CA ILE A 451 24.68 -35.14 -23.69
C ILE A 451 23.85 -35.56 -24.89
N ALA A 452 22.53 -35.70 -24.71
CA ALA A 452 21.62 -36.00 -25.80
C ALA A 452 21.10 -34.72 -26.47
N ALA A 453 20.73 -34.80 -27.75
CA ALA A 453 20.14 -33.68 -28.49
C ALA A 453 18.94 -34.13 -29.32
N PHE A 454 17.78 -33.53 -29.05
CA PHE A 454 16.51 -33.84 -29.71
C PHE A 454 15.97 -32.61 -30.43
N VAL A 455 15.77 -32.74 -31.75
CA VAL A 455 15.35 -31.64 -32.62
C VAL A 455 13.95 -31.92 -33.16
N GLY A 456 12.99 -31.05 -32.84
CA GLY A 456 11.66 -31.05 -33.41
C GLY A 456 11.67 -30.35 -34.77
N LEU A 457 11.26 -31.08 -35.82
CA LEU A 457 11.20 -30.62 -37.20
C LEU A 457 10.03 -31.32 -37.89
N ASP A 458 9.18 -30.59 -38.61
CA ASP A 458 8.00 -31.17 -39.27
C ASP A 458 8.08 -31.17 -40.80
N LYS A 459 8.97 -30.36 -41.38
CA LYS A 459 9.08 -30.21 -42.84
C LYS A 459 10.52 -30.06 -43.31
N ASN A 460 10.72 -30.27 -44.61
CA ASN A 460 12.00 -30.07 -45.27
C ASN A 460 11.79 -29.30 -46.57
N GLU A 461 11.61 -27.98 -46.44
CA GLU A 461 11.37 -27.10 -47.58
C GLU A 461 12.63 -26.92 -48.44
N TRP A 462 13.82 -27.12 -47.88
CA TRP A 462 15.10 -27.00 -48.59
C TRP A 462 15.25 -28.01 -49.75
N ASN A 463 14.47 -29.08 -49.76
CA ASN A 463 14.41 -30.00 -50.90
C ASN A 463 13.65 -29.46 -52.12
N SER A 464 12.80 -28.46 -51.93
CA SER A 464 12.08 -27.81 -53.03
C SER A 464 12.87 -26.69 -53.70
N ILE A 465 14.00 -26.29 -53.11
CA ILE A 465 14.82 -25.16 -53.57
C ILE A 465 15.95 -25.70 -54.45
N PRO A 466 16.12 -25.18 -55.69
CA PRO A 466 17.27 -25.52 -56.52
C PRO A 466 18.58 -25.19 -55.80
N LYS A 467 19.42 -26.21 -55.60
CA LYS A 467 20.69 -26.08 -54.87
C LYS A 467 21.85 -26.62 -55.70
N ASP A 468 23.03 -26.06 -55.45
CA ASP A 468 24.28 -26.48 -56.06
C ASP A 468 24.76 -27.78 -55.37
N ILE A 469 24.40 -28.94 -55.94
CA ILE A 469 24.69 -30.28 -55.36
C ILE A 469 26.10 -30.76 -55.75
N ALA A 470 26.86 -29.97 -56.51
CA ALA A 470 28.22 -30.34 -56.88
C ALA A 470 29.13 -30.30 -55.63
N GLY A 471 29.76 -31.42 -55.27
CA GLY A 471 30.80 -31.44 -54.22
C GLY A 471 30.71 -32.48 -53.10
N GLY A 472 29.93 -33.56 -53.22
CA GLY A 472 29.99 -34.69 -52.27
C GLY A 472 29.19 -34.52 -50.97
N PHE A 473 28.70 -33.31 -50.67
CA PHE A 473 27.85 -33.02 -49.49
C PHE A 473 26.33 -33.08 -49.77
N GLY A 474 25.93 -33.48 -50.99
CA GLY A 474 24.53 -33.47 -51.41
C GLY A 474 23.61 -34.28 -50.50
N ALA A 475 24.05 -35.44 -50.00
CA ALA A 475 23.25 -36.28 -49.12
C ALA A 475 23.05 -35.67 -47.72
N SER A 476 24.07 -35.01 -47.16
CA SER A 476 24.01 -34.41 -45.81
C SER A 476 23.42 -32.99 -45.81
N SER A 477 23.29 -32.37 -46.99
CA SER A 477 22.78 -31.01 -47.17
C SER A 477 21.36 -30.82 -46.64
N SER A 478 20.52 -31.85 -46.72
CA SER A 478 19.07 -31.75 -46.50
C SER A 478 18.47 -32.95 -45.78
N ALA A 479 19.22 -34.00 -45.45
CA ALA A 479 18.64 -35.13 -44.73
C ALA A 479 18.18 -34.71 -43.32
N ASN A 480 16.91 -34.95 -42.96
CA ASN A 480 16.35 -34.56 -41.66
C ASN A 480 17.17 -35.08 -40.48
N ALA A 481 17.64 -36.34 -40.54
CA ALA A 481 18.47 -36.93 -39.49
C ALA A 481 19.78 -36.15 -39.24
N ILE A 482 20.29 -35.43 -40.25
CA ILE A 482 21.51 -34.62 -40.12
C ILE A 482 21.25 -33.36 -39.30
N THR A 483 20.01 -32.88 -39.20
CA THR A 483 19.67 -31.69 -38.40
C THR A 483 20.07 -31.84 -36.94
N SER A 484 19.78 -32.98 -36.29
CA SER A 484 20.29 -33.26 -34.94
C SER A 484 21.71 -33.81 -34.94
N ASN A 485 22.04 -34.75 -35.86
CA ASN A 485 23.33 -35.44 -35.84
C ASN A 485 24.53 -34.50 -36.05
N ARG A 486 24.36 -33.47 -36.87
CA ARG A 486 25.41 -32.48 -37.13
C ARG A 486 25.75 -31.69 -35.87
N PHE A 487 24.78 -31.38 -35.02
CA PHE A 487 25.02 -30.72 -33.74
C PHE A 487 25.87 -31.60 -32.81
N ASN A 488 25.48 -32.87 -32.60
CA ASN A 488 26.26 -33.80 -31.79
C ASN A 488 27.68 -34.00 -32.35
N TYR A 489 27.81 -34.09 -33.68
CA TYR A 489 29.10 -34.21 -34.35
C TYR A 489 29.99 -32.99 -34.09
N CYS A 490 29.51 -31.78 -34.39
CA CYS A 490 30.27 -30.54 -34.24
C CYS A 490 30.62 -30.22 -32.77
N MET A 491 29.80 -30.67 -31.83
CA MET A 491 29.99 -30.48 -30.40
C MET A 491 30.66 -31.67 -29.69
N ASN A 492 31.02 -32.74 -30.41
CA ASN A 492 31.60 -33.96 -29.83
C ASN A 492 30.74 -34.61 -28.72
N LEU A 493 29.41 -34.56 -28.84
CA LEU A 493 28.47 -35.15 -27.89
C LEU A 493 28.27 -36.64 -28.17
N LYS A 494 28.11 -37.44 -27.12
CA LYS A 494 28.01 -38.91 -27.21
C LYS A 494 26.63 -39.48 -26.89
N GLY A 495 25.73 -38.65 -26.37
CA GLY A 495 24.35 -39.08 -26.09
C GLY A 495 23.52 -39.24 -27.36
N ALA A 496 22.29 -39.72 -27.18
CA ALA A 496 21.34 -39.92 -28.27
C ALA A 496 21.11 -38.63 -29.08
N SER A 497 20.98 -38.79 -30.40
CA SER A 497 20.68 -37.71 -31.33
C SER A 497 19.45 -38.09 -32.14
N MET A 498 18.37 -37.31 -32.03
CA MET A 498 17.12 -37.60 -32.71
C MET A 498 16.53 -36.35 -33.35
N THR A 499 16.07 -36.51 -34.58
CA THR A 499 15.16 -35.56 -35.22
C THR A 499 13.77 -36.18 -35.17
N ILE A 500 12.82 -35.53 -34.49
CA ILE A 500 11.47 -36.04 -34.23
C ILE A 500 10.47 -35.21 -35.03
N ASP A 501 9.64 -35.90 -35.81
CA ASP A 501 8.54 -35.31 -36.56
C ASP A 501 7.21 -35.87 -36.04
N THR A 502 6.48 -35.02 -35.34
CA THR A 502 5.07 -35.25 -35.00
C THR A 502 4.25 -34.02 -35.38
N ALA A 503 4.63 -33.35 -36.48
CA ALA A 503 4.09 -32.06 -36.87
C ALA A 503 4.23 -31.00 -35.76
N CYS A 504 3.18 -30.23 -35.51
CA CYS A 504 3.15 -29.10 -34.57
C CYS A 504 3.55 -29.45 -33.12
N SER A 505 3.40 -30.72 -32.70
CA SER A 505 3.80 -31.19 -31.36
C SER A 505 5.29 -31.57 -31.27
N ALA A 506 6.03 -31.60 -32.37
CA ALA A 506 7.38 -32.18 -32.48
C ALA A 506 8.34 -31.77 -31.35
N SER A 507 8.54 -30.47 -31.13
CA SER A 507 9.46 -29.99 -30.11
C SER A 507 9.00 -30.24 -28.66
N LEU A 508 7.69 -30.32 -28.41
CA LEU A 508 7.19 -30.70 -27.07
C LEU A 508 7.30 -32.22 -26.84
N VAL A 509 7.19 -33.03 -27.90
CA VAL A 509 7.53 -34.46 -27.85
C VAL A 509 9.04 -34.64 -27.60
N CYS A 510 9.92 -33.85 -28.22
CA CYS A 510 11.35 -33.83 -27.89
C CYS A 510 11.58 -33.51 -26.41
N THR A 511 10.82 -32.56 -25.86
CA THR A 511 10.87 -32.15 -24.45
C THR A 511 10.50 -33.32 -23.52
N HIS A 512 9.40 -34.01 -23.82
CA HIS A 512 8.98 -35.21 -23.10
C HIS A 512 10.02 -36.34 -23.18
N THR A 513 10.52 -36.65 -24.37
CA THR A 513 11.56 -37.66 -24.58
C THR A 513 12.84 -37.31 -23.81
N GLY A 514 13.25 -36.03 -23.81
CA GLY A 514 14.38 -35.53 -23.03
C GLY A 514 14.25 -35.77 -21.54
N LYS A 515 13.08 -35.45 -20.97
CA LYS A 515 12.78 -35.75 -19.57
C LYS A 515 12.89 -37.25 -19.28
N LEU A 516 12.34 -38.11 -20.13
CA LEU A 516 12.43 -39.56 -19.93
C LEU A 516 13.88 -40.07 -19.94
N TYR A 517 14.72 -39.58 -20.85
CA TYR A 517 16.16 -39.92 -20.88
C TYR A 517 16.89 -39.50 -19.60
N LEU A 518 16.51 -38.38 -18.99
CA LEU A 518 17.08 -37.91 -17.72
C LEU A 518 16.58 -38.68 -16.50
N LEU A 519 15.32 -39.12 -16.52
CA LEU A 519 14.70 -39.81 -15.40
C LEU A 519 14.98 -41.31 -15.36
N HIS A 520 15.31 -41.90 -16.52
CA HIS A 520 15.65 -43.32 -16.68
C HIS A 520 17.16 -43.52 -16.92
N ASP A 521 17.96 -42.91 -16.05
CA ASP A 521 19.41 -42.92 -16.08
C ASP A 521 20.02 -44.33 -15.87
N GLU A 522 19.23 -45.30 -15.42
CA GLU A 522 19.63 -46.70 -15.29
C GLU A 522 19.97 -47.38 -16.63
N TYR A 523 19.47 -46.88 -17.76
CA TYR A 523 19.71 -47.47 -19.09
C TYR A 523 20.81 -46.75 -19.88
N ASP A 524 20.81 -45.42 -19.87
CA ASP A 524 21.81 -44.57 -20.52
C ASP A 524 21.89 -43.23 -19.79
N ALA A 525 22.82 -43.13 -18.84
CA ALA A 525 22.98 -41.95 -18.00
C ALA A 525 23.55 -40.77 -18.82
N VAL A 526 22.69 -39.79 -19.12
CA VAL A 526 23.06 -38.54 -19.80
C VAL A 526 23.24 -37.39 -18.81
N GLU A 527 24.23 -36.54 -19.06
CA GLU A 527 24.55 -35.38 -18.19
C GLU A 527 23.54 -34.23 -18.35
N ALA A 528 22.97 -34.11 -19.54
CA ALA A 528 21.96 -33.13 -19.91
C ALA A 528 21.25 -33.58 -21.20
N VAL A 529 20.12 -32.94 -21.49
CA VAL A 529 19.48 -33.03 -22.80
C VAL A 529 19.28 -31.63 -23.36
N ILE A 530 19.68 -31.44 -24.61
CA ILE A 530 19.37 -30.26 -25.40
C ILE A 530 18.14 -30.56 -26.25
N VAL A 531 17.09 -29.78 -26.06
CA VAL A 531 15.87 -29.87 -26.86
C VAL A 531 15.80 -28.63 -27.73
N CYS A 532 15.72 -28.81 -29.05
CA CYS A 532 15.57 -27.72 -30.00
C CYS A 532 14.30 -27.93 -30.83
N GLY A 533 13.60 -26.86 -31.16
CA GLY A 533 12.56 -26.83 -32.18
C GLY A 533 12.97 -25.86 -33.28
N VAL A 534 12.64 -26.17 -34.54
CA VAL A 534 12.93 -25.28 -35.67
C VAL A 534 11.80 -25.30 -36.69
N ASN A 535 11.42 -24.11 -37.16
CA ASN A 535 10.59 -23.93 -38.34
C ASN A 535 11.08 -22.72 -39.15
N LEU A 536 11.34 -22.92 -40.44
CA LEU A 536 11.73 -21.88 -41.39
C LEU A 536 10.90 -22.02 -42.68
N SER A 537 10.31 -20.91 -43.13
CA SER A 537 9.56 -20.75 -44.37
C SER A 537 10.49 -20.34 -45.51
N MET A 538 10.95 -21.32 -46.28
CA MET A 538 11.89 -21.14 -47.39
C MET A 538 11.23 -21.29 -48.77
N SER A 539 10.00 -21.82 -48.82
CA SER A 539 9.31 -22.13 -50.07
C SER A 539 7.83 -21.74 -50.05
N PRO A 540 7.27 -21.23 -51.17
CA PRO A 540 5.85 -20.91 -51.27
C PRO A 540 4.95 -22.15 -51.27
N PHE A 541 5.48 -23.35 -51.56
CA PHE A 541 4.65 -24.54 -51.76
C PHE A 541 3.93 -25.01 -50.50
N THR A 542 4.49 -24.78 -49.32
CA THR A 542 3.80 -25.07 -48.06
C THR A 542 2.64 -24.11 -47.82
N TYR A 543 2.77 -22.84 -48.23
CA TYR A 543 1.66 -21.88 -48.20
C TYR A 543 0.53 -22.30 -49.14
N ILE A 544 0.86 -22.68 -50.37
CA ILE A 544 -0.10 -23.18 -51.36
C ILE A 544 -0.80 -24.45 -50.85
N GLY A 545 -0.05 -25.42 -50.32
CA GLY A 545 -0.61 -26.65 -49.78
C GLY A 545 -1.53 -26.42 -48.58
N GLY A 546 -1.14 -25.56 -47.64
CA GLY A 546 -1.96 -25.19 -46.49
C GLY A 546 -3.23 -24.44 -46.88
N CYS A 547 -3.14 -23.52 -47.85
CA CYS A 547 -4.33 -22.85 -48.41
C CYS A 547 -5.26 -23.85 -49.10
N GLY A 548 -4.73 -24.75 -49.93
CA GLY A 548 -5.50 -25.80 -50.59
C GLY A 548 -6.16 -26.78 -49.61
N ALA A 549 -5.62 -26.92 -48.39
CA ALA A 549 -6.22 -27.70 -47.32
C ALA A 549 -7.16 -26.88 -46.40
N GLY A 550 -7.32 -25.58 -46.64
CA GLY A 550 -8.13 -24.69 -45.80
C GLY A 550 -7.55 -24.46 -44.39
N MET A 551 -6.23 -24.58 -44.22
CA MET A 551 -5.57 -24.52 -42.90
C MET A 551 -5.13 -23.10 -42.51
N HIS A 552 -4.90 -22.22 -43.49
CA HIS A 552 -4.36 -20.88 -43.23
C HIS A 552 -5.47 -19.84 -43.07
N SER A 553 -5.19 -18.82 -42.25
CA SER A 553 -6.06 -17.64 -42.19
C SER A 553 -5.95 -16.80 -43.46
N HIS A 554 -7.06 -16.25 -43.95
CA HIS A 554 -7.07 -15.37 -45.13
C HIS A 554 -6.30 -14.07 -44.88
N LEU A 555 -6.37 -13.54 -43.66
CA LEU A 555 -5.62 -12.34 -43.26
C LEU A 555 -4.21 -12.68 -42.73
N GLY A 556 -3.85 -13.97 -42.71
CA GLY A 556 -2.55 -14.47 -42.30
C GLY A 556 -2.16 -14.05 -40.89
N ARG A 557 -3.11 -14.15 -39.94
CA ARG A 557 -2.91 -14.02 -38.49
C ARG A 557 -3.60 -15.20 -37.78
N CYS A 558 -3.15 -15.55 -36.58
CA CYS A 558 -3.89 -16.49 -35.74
C CYS A 558 -4.91 -15.70 -34.92
N PHE A 559 -6.17 -15.71 -35.32
CA PHE A 559 -7.28 -15.08 -34.57
C PHE A 559 -7.72 -15.99 -33.41
N THR A 560 -6.78 -16.40 -32.58
CA THR A 560 -6.99 -17.38 -31.52
C THR A 560 -8.12 -16.97 -30.59
N TYR A 561 -9.10 -17.86 -30.41
CA TYR A 561 -10.32 -17.68 -29.61
C TYR A 561 -11.29 -16.61 -30.09
N ASN A 562 -10.97 -15.83 -31.13
CA ASN A 562 -11.84 -14.78 -31.64
C ASN A 562 -12.97 -15.38 -32.51
N PHE A 563 -14.13 -14.73 -32.54
CA PHE A 563 -15.23 -15.02 -33.47
C PHE A 563 -14.78 -15.11 -34.94
N SER A 564 -13.76 -14.35 -35.34
CA SER A 564 -13.22 -14.33 -36.71
C SER A 564 -12.15 -15.42 -36.98
N ALA A 565 -11.97 -16.39 -36.09
CA ALA A 565 -11.06 -17.53 -36.27
C ALA A 565 -11.36 -18.32 -37.55
N ASP A 566 -10.45 -18.27 -38.54
CA ASP A 566 -10.61 -18.90 -39.85
C ASP A 566 -9.43 -19.79 -40.28
N GLY A 567 -8.40 -19.93 -39.44
CA GLY A 567 -7.16 -20.64 -39.75
C GLY A 567 -5.97 -20.05 -39.00
N TYR A 568 -4.78 -20.63 -39.21
CA TYR A 568 -3.55 -20.13 -38.60
C TYR A 568 -2.66 -19.37 -39.59
N ALA A 569 -1.79 -18.49 -39.07
CA ALA A 569 -0.67 -17.91 -39.81
C ALA A 569 0.60 -18.72 -39.57
N ARG A 570 1.48 -18.86 -40.56
CA ARG A 570 2.78 -19.52 -40.33
C ARG A 570 3.76 -18.54 -39.68
N GLY A 571 4.56 -19.03 -38.75
CA GLY A 571 5.64 -18.27 -38.11
C GLY A 571 6.96 -19.02 -38.14
N GLU A 572 8.07 -18.31 -38.21
CA GLU A 572 9.41 -18.86 -38.08
C GLU A 572 9.92 -18.75 -36.64
N ALA A 573 10.62 -19.80 -36.20
CA ALA A 573 11.28 -19.81 -34.91
C ALA A 573 12.32 -20.92 -34.85
N THR A 574 13.43 -20.66 -34.18
CA THR A 574 14.35 -21.68 -33.66
C THR A 574 14.53 -21.43 -32.17
N ALA A 575 14.17 -22.39 -31.33
CA ALA A 575 14.31 -22.25 -29.88
C ALA A 575 14.86 -23.53 -29.27
N ALA A 576 15.77 -23.39 -28.31
CA ALA A 576 16.40 -24.48 -27.62
C ALA A 576 16.39 -24.28 -26.10
N ILE A 577 16.20 -25.38 -25.38
CA ILE A 577 16.32 -25.45 -23.93
C ILE A 577 17.34 -26.52 -23.56
N ALA A 578 18.06 -26.30 -22.47
CA ALA A 578 18.87 -27.32 -21.82
C ALA A 578 18.21 -27.73 -20.51
N ILE A 579 18.09 -29.04 -20.29
CA ILE A 579 17.52 -29.61 -19.08
C ILE A 579 18.49 -30.60 -18.44
N LYS A 580 18.49 -30.65 -17.11
CA LYS A 580 19.34 -31.55 -16.31
C LYS A 580 18.50 -32.23 -15.24
N GLN A 581 18.90 -33.43 -14.82
CA GLN A 581 18.33 -34.06 -13.63
C GLN A 581 19.15 -33.61 -12.41
N LYS A 582 18.63 -32.65 -11.65
CA LYS A 582 19.21 -32.17 -10.39
C LYS A 582 18.12 -31.50 -9.54
N PRO A 583 18.35 -31.29 -8.24
CA PRO A 583 17.50 -30.40 -7.46
C PRO A 583 17.40 -29.02 -8.13
N TYR A 584 16.19 -28.46 -8.17
CA TYR A 584 15.93 -27.10 -8.62
C TYR A 584 16.62 -26.13 -7.68
N ASP A 585 17.43 -25.24 -8.24
CA ASP A 585 18.19 -24.24 -7.51
C ASP A 585 18.10 -22.89 -8.22
N LYS A 586 17.23 -22.02 -7.69
CA LYS A 586 17.06 -20.64 -8.16
C LYS A 586 18.38 -19.86 -8.14
N GLU A 587 19.12 -19.94 -7.03
CA GLU A 587 20.39 -19.21 -6.86
C GLU A 587 21.49 -19.76 -7.76
N GLY A 588 21.39 -21.05 -8.12
CA GLY A 588 22.21 -21.71 -9.13
C GLY A 588 21.90 -21.32 -10.58
N GLY A 589 20.93 -20.44 -10.82
CA GLY A 589 20.55 -19.94 -12.14
C GLY A 589 19.52 -20.79 -12.89
N ASP A 590 18.78 -21.66 -12.20
CA ASP A 590 17.70 -22.44 -12.82
C ASP A 590 16.48 -21.55 -13.10
N PHE A 591 15.99 -21.57 -14.34
CA PHE A 591 14.89 -20.71 -14.79
C PHE A 591 13.55 -21.16 -14.22
N ALA A 592 13.24 -22.46 -14.34
CA ALA A 592 12.05 -23.11 -13.83
C ALA A 592 12.25 -24.63 -13.77
N LEU A 593 11.36 -25.32 -13.08
CA LEU A 593 11.29 -26.78 -13.04
C LEU A 593 10.32 -27.30 -14.12
N MET A 594 10.76 -28.22 -14.98
CA MET A 594 9.84 -29.02 -15.79
C MET A 594 9.19 -30.08 -14.89
N ALA A 595 8.05 -29.73 -14.30
CA ALA A 595 7.39 -30.54 -13.29
C ALA A 595 6.82 -31.85 -13.87
N GLY A 596 6.26 -31.82 -15.08
CA GLY A 596 5.71 -33.00 -15.73
C GLY A 596 5.51 -32.81 -17.23
N SER A 597 5.33 -33.91 -17.97
CA SER A 597 5.03 -33.88 -19.40
C SER A 597 4.49 -35.22 -19.91
N GLN A 598 3.52 -35.18 -20.82
CA GLN A 598 2.83 -36.34 -21.36
C GLN A 598 2.61 -36.24 -22.86
N VAL A 599 2.58 -37.39 -23.53
CA VAL A 599 2.32 -37.51 -24.97
C VAL A 599 1.31 -38.62 -25.22
N ASN A 600 0.35 -38.39 -26.10
CA ASN A 600 -0.60 -39.42 -26.56
C ASN A 600 -1.00 -39.23 -28.03
N GLN A 601 -2.00 -39.99 -28.51
CA GLN A 601 -2.49 -39.90 -29.88
C GLN A 601 -4.02 -39.89 -29.92
N ASP A 602 -4.60 -39.12 -30.84
CA ASP A 602 -6.03 -38.91 -31.02
C ASP A 602 -6.82 -40.19 -31.34
N GLY A 603 -6.15 -41.17 -31.95
CA GLY A 603 -6.74 -42.38 -32.50
C GLY A 603 -7.56 -42.07 -33.74
N ARG A 604 -8.75 -42.68 -33.81
CA ARG A 604 -9.71 -42.43 -34.88
C ARG A 604 -10.59 -41.24 -34.50
N SER A 605 -10.43 -40.12 -35.21
CA SER A 605 -11.30 -38.94 -35.13
C SER A 605 -12.15 -38.78 -36.41
N ALA A 606 -12.79 -37.62 -36.60
CA ALA A 606 -13.69 -37.37 -37.74
C ALA A 606 -12.97 -37.38 -39.11
N SER A 607 -11.70 -36.97 -39.13
CA SER A 607 -10.78 -37.05 -40.27
C SER A 607 -9.36 -37.16 -39.73
N LEU A 608 -8.37 -37.50 -40.56
CA LEU A 608 -6.97 -37.61 -40.11
C LEU A 608 -6.47 -36.36 -39.37
N THR A 609 -6.97 -35.19 -39.78
CA THR A 609 -6.53 -33.88 -39.27
C THR A 609 -7.50 -33.23 -38.29
N ALA A 610 -8.62 -33.88 -37.98
CA ALA A 610 -9.57 -33.38 -37.00
C ALA A 610 -9.09 -33.70 -35.58
N PRO A 611 -9.03 -32.71 -34.67
CA PRO A 611 -8.59 -32.94 -33.29
C PRO A 611 -9.60 -33.81 -32.51
N ASN A 612 -9.12 -34.47 -31.45
CA ASN A 612 -9.96 -35.30 -30.57
C ASN A 612 -9.98 -34.80 -29.11
N GLY A 613 -11.09 -34.15 -28.72
CA GLY A 613 -11.28 -33.61 -27.36
C GLY A 613 -11.02 -34.64 -26.24
N PRO A 614 -11.60 -35.85 -26.26
CA PRO A 614 -11.33 -36.88 -25.25
C PRO A 614 -9.85 -37.30 -25.12
N SER A 615 -9.10 -37.29 -26.21
CA SER A 615 -7.66 -37.57 -26.18
C SER A 615 -6.87 -36.40 -25.59
N GLN A 616 -7.24 -35.15 -25.89
CA GLN A 616 -6.67 -33.97 -25.24
C GLN A 616 -6.96 -33.93 -23.74
N GLU A 617 -8.20 -34.23 -23.32
CA GLU A 617 -8.59 -34.38 -21.91
C GLU A 617 -7.71 -35.40 -21.20
N ARG A 618 -7.51 -36.58 -21.83
CA ARG A 618 -6.68 -37.65 -21.26
C ARG A 618 -5.22 -37.22 -21.10
N CYS A 619 -4.68 -36.47 -22.06
CA CYS A 619 -3.32 -35.95 -22.00
C CYS A 619 -3.16 -34.98 -20.81
N ASN A 620 -4.07 -34.02 -20.69
CA ASN A 620 -4.10 -33.05 -19.59
C ASN A 620 -4.21 -33.73 -18.22
N ARG A 621 -5.15 -34.67 -18.04
CA ARG A 621 -5.26 -35.44 -16.78
C ARG A 621 -4.00 -36.23 -16.46
N ALA A 622 -3.33 -36.77 -17.47
CA ALA A 622 -2.12 -37.55 -17.27
C ALA A 622 -0.97 -36.68 -16.73
N VAL A 623 -0.80 -35.45 -17.22
CA VAL A 623 0.29 -34.58 -16.72
C VAL A 623 0.00 -34.08 -15.31
N LEU A 624 -1.24 -33.69 -15.01
CA LEU A 624 -1.63 -33.32 -13.65
C LEU A 624 -1.40 -34.47 -12.66
N LYS A 625 -1.78 -35.70 -13.06
CA LYS A 625 -1.54 -36.91 -12.27
C LYS A 625 -0.06 -37.20 -12.05
N GLU A 626 0.78 -37.00 -13.05
CA GLU A 626 2.23 -37.17 -12.95
C GLU A 626 2.82 -36.24 -11.88
N VAL A 627 2.44 -34.97 -11.91
CA VAL A 627 2.93 -33.94 -10.99
C VAL A 627 2.28 -34.03 -9.61
N LYS A 628 1.16 -34.77 -9.49
CA LYS A 628 0.25 -34.73 -8.33
C LYS A 628 -0.29 -33.32 -8.08
N CYS A 629 -0.49 -32.57 -9.16
CA CYS A 629 -1.03 -31.21 -9.18
C CYS A 629 -2.55 -31.28 -9.38
N LYS A 630 -3.30 -30.51 -8.60
CA LYS A 630 -4.75 -30.34 -8.78
C LYS A 630 -5.01 -29.28 -9.85
N PRO A 631 -6.11 -29.37 -10.61
CA PRO A 631 -6.42 -28.38 -11.63
C PRO A 631 -6.50 -26.93 -11.09
N ARG A 632 -6.98 -26.74 -9.86
CA ARG A 632 -7.03 -25.41 -9.22
C ARG A 632 -5.65 -24.78 -8.93
N GLU A 633 -4.58 -25.57 -8.94
CA GLU A 633 -3.20 -25.10 -8.68
C GLU A 633 -2.51 -24.60 -9.95
N VAL A 634 -3.09 -24.78 -11.14
CA VAL A 634 -2.55 -24.25 -12.39
C VAL A 634 -3.01 -22.79 -12.57
N ASP A 635 -2.04 -21.89 -12.72
CA ASP A 635 -2.26 -20.46 -12.83
C ASP A 635 -2.58 -20.05 -14.27
N THR A 636 -1.77 -20.51 -15.22
CA THR A 636 -1.94 -20.23 -16.66
C THR A 636 -1.69 -21.47 -17.50
N THR A 637 -2.34 -21.54 -18.67
CA THR A 637 -1.96 -22.47 -19.72
C THR A 637 -1.75 -21.77 -21.05
N GLU A 638 -0.57 -21.97 -21.63
CA GLU A 638 -0.24 -21.71 -23.01
C GLU A 638 -0.86 -22.81 -23.88
N CYS A 639 -2.08 -22.57 -24.31
CA CYS A 639 -2.85 -23.50 -25.11
C CYS A 639 -2.33 -23.57 -26.55
N HIS A 640 -2.69 -24.64 -27.26
CA HIS A 640 -2.36 -24.83 -28.66
C HIS A 640 -2.93 -23.70 -29.53
N GLY A 641 -4.18 -23.30 -29.33
CA GLY A 641 -4.73 -22.00 -29.73
C GLY A 641 -4.40 -21.57 -31.16
N THR A 642 -4.86 -22.32 -32.16
CA THR A 642 -4.47 -22.09 -33.56
C THR A 642 -5.25 -21.00 -34.25
N GLY A 643 -6.36 -20.54 -33.68
CA GLY A 643 -7.26 -19.62 -34.39
C GLY A 643 -8.08 -20.31 -35.46
N THR A 644 -8.31 -21.62 -35.31
CA THR A 644 -9.19 -22.39 -36.20
C THR A 644 -10.60 -22.44 -35.64
N SER A 645 -11.61 -22.28 -36.51
CA SER A 645 -13.02 -22.28 -36.12
C SER A 645 -13.48 -23.55 -35.41
N LEU A 646 -12.87 -24.69 -35.73
CA LEU A 646 -13.17 -26.00 -35.12
C LEU A 646 -12.22 -26.37 -33.97
N GLY A 647 -10.93 -26.08 -34.11
CA GLY A 647 -9.91 -26.54 -33.16
C GLY A 647 -10.00 -25.83 -31.81
N ASP A 648 -10.18 -24.51 -31.82
CA ASP A 648 -10.23 -23.70 -30.60
C ASP A 648 -11.41 -24.12 -29.68
N PRO A 649 -12.66 -24.32 -30.19
CA PRO A 649 -13.75 -24.88 -29.37
C PRO A 649 -13.48 -26.27 -28.80
N ILE A 650 -12.86 -27.16 -29.58
CA ILE A 650 -12.56 -28.53 -29.12
C ILE A 650 -11.51 -28.49 -28.00
N GLU A 651 -10.49 -27.66 -28.15
CA GLU A 651 -9.46 -27.48 -27.14
C GLU A 651 -10.02 -26.91 -25.84
N ILE A 652 -10.76 -25.80 -25.90
CA ILE A 652 -11.34 -25.17 -24.71
C ILE A 652 -12.35 -26.10 -24.03
N GLY A 653 -13.19 -26.80 -24.80
CA GLY A 653 -14.12 -27.78 -24.25
C GLY A 653 -13.43 -28.96 -23.55
N ALA A 654 -12.32 -29.45 -24.11
CA ALA A 654 -11.51 -30.49 -23.47
C ALA A 654 -10.81 -29.97 -22.21
N TYR A 655 -10.23 -28.78 -22.27
CA TYR A 655 -9.50 -28.17 -21.18
C TYR A 655 -10.43 -27.84 -20.00
N ARG A 656 -11.62 -27.25 -20.27
CA ARG A 656 -12.66 -26.99 -19.28
C ARG A 656 -13.00 -28.22 -18.44
N LYS A 657 -13.22 -29.37 -19.08
CA LYS A 657 -13.57 -30.62 -18.38
C LYS A 657 -12.51 -31.14 -17.42
N VAL A 658 -11.27 -30.69 -17.57
CA VAL A 658 -10.17 -31.01 -16.65
C VAL A 658 -10.05 -29.92 -15.59
N MET A 659 -10.08 -28.65 -16.00
CA MET A 659 -9.85 -27.53 -15.09
C MET A 659 -11.02 -27.22 -14.16
N ALA A 660 -12.24 -27.62 -14.51
CA ALA A 660 -13.44 -27.45 -13.69
C ALA A 660 -13.70 -28.62 -12.72
N GLU A 661 -12.81 -29.62 -12.63
CA GLU A 661 -12.99 -30.75 -11.70
C GLU A 661 -12.91 -30.32 -10.24
N ASP A 662 -12.16 -29.26 -9.93
CA ASP A 662 -12.02 -28.68 -8.59
C ASP A 662 -12.48 -27.21 -8.59
N PRO A 663 -13.27 -26.77 -7.60
CA PRO A 663 -13.56 -25.35 -7.40
C PRO A 663 -12.29 -24.54 -7.15
N ARG A 664 -12.23 -23.34 -7.74
CA ARG A 664 -11.11 -22.39 -7.60
C ARG A 664 -11.64 -20.98 -7.35
N SER A 665 -10.92 -20.21 -6.53
CA SER A 665 -11.27 -18.82 -6.21
C SER A 665 -10.87 -17.84 -7.30
N GLU A 666 -9.75 -18.09 -7.96
CA GLU A 666 -9.24 -17.29 -9.09
C GLU A 666 -9.40 -18.07 -10.39
N PRO A 667 -9.70 -17.46 -11.55
CA PRO A 667 -9.77 -18.17 -12.82
C PRO A 667 -8.39 -18.68 -13.30
N VAL A 668 -8.36 -19.73 -14.11
CA VAL A 668 -7.14 -20.11 -14.86
C VAL A 668 -6.98 -19.19 -16.06
N THR A 669 -5.80 -18.61 -16.24
CA THR A 669 -5.54 -17.77 -17.41
C THR A 669 -5.21 -18.63 -18.62
N ILE A 670 -5.73 -18.26 -19.79
CA ILE A 670 -5.52 -18.98 -21.05
C ILE A 670 -4.87 -18.03 -22.04
N THR A 671 -3.73 -18.45 -22.59
CA THR A 671 -2.96 -17.66 -23.54
C THR A 671 -2.43 -18.52 -24.68
N SER A 672 -2.10 -17.89 -25.81
CA SER A 672 -1.39 -18.55 -26.91
C SER A 672 -0.45 -17.58 -27.62
N SER A 673 0.83 -17.93 -27.63
CA SER A 673 1.91 -17.26 -28.37
C SER A 673 1.67 -17.21 -29.87
N LYS A 674 0.79 -18.06 -30.42
CA LYS A 674 0.46 -18.06 -31.85
C LYS A 674 -0.26 -16.80 -32.29
N SER A 675 -1.01 -16.16 -31.39
CA SER A 675 -1.61 -14.85 -31.65
C SER A 675 -0.55 -13.78 -31.89
N ASN A 676 0.67 -13.94 -31.35
CA ASN A 676 1.78 -13.01 -31.53
C ASN A 676 2.71 -13.42 -32.69
N LEU A 677 3.24 -14.65 -32.61
CA LEU A 677 4.32 -15.13 -33.48
C LEU A 677 3.83 -15.84 -34.74
N GLY A 678 2.53 -16.12 -34.82
CA GLY A 678 2.01 -17.14 -35.73
C GLY A 678 2.34 -18.55 -35.24
N HIS A 679 1.92 -19.53 -36.01
CA HIS A 679 2.18 -20.93 -35.72
C HIS A 679 3.61 -21.31 -36.13
N CYS A 680 4.49 -21.45 -35.14
CA CYS A 680 5.89 -21.85 -35.35
C CYS A 680 6.11 -23.35 -35.60
N GLU A 681 5.08 -24.07 -36.07
CA GLU A 681 5.09 -25.47 -36.50
C GLU A 681 5.99 -26.41 -35.66
N GLY A 682 7.06 -27.00 -36.24
CA GLY A 682 7.98 -27.89 -35.51
C GLY A 682 8.61 -27.27 -34.24
N SER A 683 8.69 -25.94 -34.16
CA SER A 683 9.17 -25.18 -32.99
C SER A 683 8.07 -24.75 -32.01
N ALA A 684 6.78 -24.90 -32.35
CA ALA A 684 5.68 -24.35 -31.56
C ALA A 684 5.65 -24.86 -30.11
N GLY A 685 5.96 -26.13 -29.89
CA GLY A 685 5.96 -26.76 -28.57
C GLY A 685 6.98 -26.15 -27.60
N VAL A 686 8.26 -26.10 -28.00
CA VAL A 686 9.33 -25.53 -27.15
C VAL A 686 9.18 -24.00 -27.02
N SER A 687 8.65 -23.33 -28.04
CA SER A 687 8.36 -21.88 -27.98
C SER A 687 7.31 -21.58 -26.91
N GLY A 688 6.21 -22.35 -26.90
CA GLY A 688 5.18 -22.26 -25.87
C GLY A 688 5.71 -22.64 -24.48
N PHE A 689 6.53 -23.69 -24.38
CA PHE A 689 7.13 -24.07 -23.10
C PHE A 689 8.08 -22.99 -22.56
N THR A 690 8.87 -22.36 -23.43
CA THR A 690 9.74 -21.23 -23.09
C THR A 690 8.90 -20.06 -22.55
N LYS A 691 7.76 -19.77 -23.19
CA LYS A 691 6.82 -18.77 -22.68
C LYS A 691 6.33 -19.14 -21.28
N CYS A 692 5.95 -20.39 -21.01
CA CYS A 692 5.53 -20.82 -19.67
C CYS A 692 6.62 -20.66 -18.60
N VAL A 693 7.89 -20.94 -18.94
CA VAL A 693 9.02 -20.65 -18.07
C VAL A 693 9.07 -19.16 -17.71
N LEU A 694 8.87 -18.28 -18.69
CA LEU A 694 8.81 -16.83 -18.45
C LEU A 694 7.58 -16.41 -17.63
N LEU A 695 6.41 -17.02 -17.85
CA LEU A 695 5.22 -16.79 -17.02
C LEU A 695 5.53 -17.05 -15.54
N CYS A 696 6.24 -18.14 -15.21
CA CYS A 696 6.71 -18.41 -13.85
C CYS A 696 7.62 -17.29 -13.33
N MET A 697 8.67 -16.97 -14.11
CA MET A 697 9.71 -16.03 -13.69
C MET A 697 9.19 -14.60 -13.45
N TYR A 698 8.17 -14.18 -14.18
CA TYR A 698 7.57 -12.84 -14.03
C TYR A 698 6.31 -12.82 -13.15
N GLY A 699 5.68 -13.97 -12.91
CA GLY A 699 4.42 -14.06 -12.15
C GLY A 699 3.27 -13.34 -12.86
N GLU A 700 3.21 -13.40 -14.20
CA GLU A 700 2.18 -12.73 -15.02
C GLU A 700 1.73 -13.64 -16.18
N GLY A 701 0.43 -13.64 -16.46
CA GLY A 701 -0.20 -14.11 -17.69
C GLY A 701 -0.12 -13.05 -18.79
N THR A 702 0.06 -13.47 -20.03
CA THR A 702 0.20 -12.57 -21.19
C THR A 702 -1.09 -12.44 -22.01
N PRO A 703 -1.35 -11.28 -22.63
CA PRO A 703 -2.53 -11.06 -23.48
C PRO A 703 -2.56 -11.99 -24.72
N ASN A 704 -3.75 -12.27 -25.23
CA ASN A 704 -3.95 -12.83 -26.57
C ASN A 704 -4.17 -11.71 -27.58
N CYS A 705 -3.31 -11.63 -28.60
CA CYS A 705 -3.47 -10.67 -29.68
C CYS A 705 -4.71 -10.97 -30.53
N HIS A 706 -5.24 -9.92 -31.18
CA HIS A 706 -6.38 -10.00 -32.10
C HIS A 706 -7.70 -10.48 -31.48
N LEU A 707 -7.79 -10.56 -30.14
CA LEU A 707 -9.00 -10.92 -29.45
C LEU A 707 -9.87 -9.67 -29.20
N ASN A 708 -11.04 -9.63 -29.83
CA ASN A 708 -12.01 -8.55 -29.69
C ASN A 708 -13.38 -9.09 -29.26
N CYS A 709 -13.82 -10.18 -29.90
CA CYS A 709 -15.04 -10.89 -29.52
C CYS A 709 -14.72 -12.39 -29.46
N LEU A 710 -15.08 -13.05 -28.36
CA LEU A 710 -14.89 -14.49 -28.21
C LEU A 710 -15.73 -15.27 -29.23
N ASN A 711 -15.18 -16.38 -29.71
CA ASN A 711 -15.92 -17.31 -30.56
C ASN A 711 -17.11 -17.89 -29.75
N PRO A 712 -18.36 -17.76 -30.23
CA PRO A 712 -19.56 -18.20 -29.51
C PRO A 712 -19.66 -19.72 -29.37
N HIS A 713 -18.80 -20.48 -30.05
CA HIS A 713 -18.71 -21.93 -29.92
C HIS A 713 -17.77 -22.38 -28.79
N LEU A 714 -17.04 -21.47 -28.15
CA LEU A 714 -16.26 -21.78 -26.95
C LEU A 714 -17.21 -22.09 -25.78
N ASP A 715 -17.02 -23.24 -25.14
CA ASP A 715 -17.78 -23.63 -23.95
C ASP A 715 -17.27 -22.86 -22.72
N MET A 716 -17.67 -21.59 -22.60
CA MET A 716 -17.26 -20.70 -21.50
C MET A 716 -18.24 -20.71 -20.31
N ASP A 717 -19.45 -21.24 -20.49
CA ASP A 717 -20.48 -21.24 -19.45
C ASP A 717 -20.06 -22.08 -18.24
N GLY A 718 -20.00 -21.44 -17.07
CA GLY A 718 -19.47 -22.05 -15.85
C GLY A 718 -18.02 -22.54 -15.94
N PHE A 719 -17.24 -22.11 -16.95
CA PHE A 719 -15.81 -22.44 -17.04
C PHE A 719 -15.02 -21.48 -16.15
N PRO A 720 -14.27 -21.95 -15.14
CA PRO A 720 -13.41 -21.08 -14.31
C PRO A 720 -12.11 -20.69 -15.03
N GLY A 721 -12.17 -20.37 -16.33
CA GLY A 721 -11.04 -19.94 -17.15
C GLY A 721 -11.30 -18.59 -17.80
N ILE A 722 -10.25 -17.76 -17.89
CA ILE A 722 -10.30 -16.44 -18.49
C ILE A 722 -9.40 -16.37 -19.72
N ILE A 723 -9.97 -15.87 -20.82
CA ILE A 723 -9.27 -15.58 -22.06
C ILE A 723 -9.36 -14.06 -22.24
N THR A 724 -8.22 -13.37 -22.16
CA THR A 724 -8.18 -11.90 -22.18
C THR A 724 -7.17 -11.36 -23.19
N SER A 725 -7.41 -10.12 -23.64
CA SER A 725 -6.52 -9.29 -24.44
C SER A 725 -5.56 -8.44 -23.58
N GLU A 726 -5.57 -8.62 -22.26
CA GLU A 726 -4.72 -7.89 -21.30
C GLU A 726 -3.86 -8.85 -20.47
N GLY A 727 -2.73 -8.37 -19.95
CA GLY A 727 -1.90 -9.15 -19.04
C GLY A 727 -2.53 -9.27 -17.66
N LEU A 728 -2.36 -10.41 -16.99
CA LEU A 728 -2.91 -10.68 -15.66
C LEU A 728 -1.80 -11.02 -14.69
N THR A 729 -1.83 -10.48 -13.49
CA THR A 729 -0.83 -10.82 -12.46
C THR A 729 -1.24 -12.08 -11.70
N PHE A 730 -0.29 -12.96 -11.42
CA PHE A 730 -0.55 -14.11 -10.55
C PHE A 730 -0.62 -13.67 -9.10
N LYS A 731 -1.57 -14.24 -8.36
CA LYS A 731 -1.77 -13.96 -6.93
C LYS A 731 -0.57 -14.37 -6.10
N ALA A 732 0.05 -15.49 -6.47
CA ALA A 732 1.13 -16.10 -5.71
C ALA A 732 2.47 -16.01 -6.43
N GLU A 733 3.53 -16.31 -5.70
CA GLU A 733 4.90 -16.14 -6.19
C GLU A 733 5.38 -17.32 -6.99
N HIS A 734 5.08 -18.52 -6.50
CA HIS A 734 5.26 -19.73 -7.26
C HIS A 734 4.03 -19.93 -8.11
N SER A 735 4.22 -20.44 -9.32
CA SER A 735 3.11 -20.76 -10.20
C SER A 735 3.36 -22.07 -10.94
N TYR A 736 2.25 -22.74 -11.29
CA TYR A 736 2.24 -23.80 -12.28
C TYR A 736 1.72 -23.25 -13.61
N ASN A 737 2.52 -23.36 -14.66
CA ASN A 737 2.15 -22.93 -16.00
C ASN A 737 2.20 -24.10 -16.99
N GLY A 738 1.07 -24.38 -17.64
CA GLY A 738 0.92 -25.48 -18.59
C GLY A 738 1.19 -25.08 -20.03
N VAL A 739 1.63 -26.02 -20.87
CA VAL A 739 1.71 -25.84 -22.33
C VAL A 739 1.03 -27.02 -23.03
N LEU A 740 0.24 -26.72 -24.07
CA LEU A 740 -0.43 -27.70 -24.93
C LEU A 740 0.08 -27.57 -26.38
N SER A 741 0.43 -28.69 -27.01
CA SER A 741 0.79 -28.72 -28.42
C SER A 741 0.28 -29.96 -29.13
N PHE A 742 -0.54 -29.77 -30.17
CA PHE A 742 -1.23 -30.82 -30.88
C PHE A 742 -0.81 -30.84 -32.35
N GLY A 743 -0.26 -31.96 -32.82
CA GLY A 743 0.08 -32.17 -34.22
C GLY A 743 -1.15 -32.47 -35.07
N PHE A 744 -1.20 -31.95 -36.29
CA PHE A 744 -2.33 -32.25 -37.21
C PHE A 744 -2.45 -33.73 -37.57
N GLY A 745 -1.42 -34.56 -37.31
CA GLY A 745 -1.50 -36.03 -37.41
C GLY A 745 -2.12 -36.72 -36.19
N GLY A 746 -2.56 -35.95 -35.19
CA GLY A 746 -3.23 -36.43 -33.98
C GLY A 746 -2.29 -36.74 -32.81
N THR A 747 -0.98 -36.50 -32.89
CA THR A 747 -0.10 -36.63 -31.72
C THR A 747 -0.28 -35.43 -30.81
N ASN A 748 -0.60 -35.66 -29.54
CA ASN A 748 -0.76 -34.60 -28.55
C ASN A 748 0.40 -34.63 -27.57
N ALA A 749 0.89 -33.45 -27.18
CA ALA A 749 1.86 -33.29 -26.11
C ALA A 749 1.39 -32.19 -25.15
N CYS A 750 1.64 -32.40 -23.86
CA CYS A 750 1.47 -31.37 -22.83
C CYS A 750 2.64 -31.40 -21.84
N ALA A 751 2.94 -30.27 -21.23
CA ALA A 751 3.90 -30.17 -20.15
C ALA A 751 3.45 -29.15 -19.11
N LEU A 752 3.91 -29.31 -17.88
CA LEU A 752 3.68 -28.40 -16.78
C LEU A 752 5.03 -27.93 -16.24
N CYS A 753 5.21 -26.62 -16.12
CA CYS A 753 6.37 -26.04 -15.45
C CYS A 753 5.97 -25.43 -14.11
N TRP A 754 6.89 -25.43 -13.17
CA TRP A 754 6.78 -24.79 -11.87
C TRP A 754 7.94 -23.83 -11.68
N GLY A 755 7.71 -22.65 -11.12
CA GLY A 755 8.81 -21.77 -10.75
C GLY A 755 8.36 -20.56 -9.93
N PRO A 756 9.30 -19.95 -9.19
CA PRO A 756 9.10 -18.68 -8.50
C PRO A 756 9.12 -17.50 -9.47
N ASN A 757 8.43 -16.44 -9.06
CA ASN A 757 8.62 -15.09 -9.57
C ASN A 757 9.98 -14.57 -9.09
N VAL A 758 10.86 -14.28 -10.04
CA VAL A 758 12.23 -13.82 -9.79
C VAL A 758 12.56 -12.52 -10.53
N MET A 759 11.67 -12.06 -11.41
CA MET A 759 11.92 -10.90 -12.28
C MET A 759 11.19 -9.63 -11.83
N THR A 760 10.23 -9.73 -10.90
CA THR A 760 9.46 -8.56 -10.43
C THR A 760 9.61 -8.35 -8.93
N SER A 761 9.43 -7.10 -8.48
CA SER A 761 9.50 -6.71 -7.06
C SER A 761 8.35 -7.25 -6.19
N ARG A 762 7.46 -8.09 -6.76
CA ARG A 762 6.37 -8.69 -6.01
C ARG A 762 6.78 -9.88 -5.13
N ALA A 763 7.98 -10.43 -5.36
CA ALA A 763 8.54 -11.55 -4.61
C ALA A 763 8.65 -11.24 -3.08
N ILE A 764 8.20 -12.15 -2.21
CA ILE A 764 8.11 -12.09 -0.74
C ILE A 764 9.50 -11.92 -0.18
N THR A 765 10.51 -12.49 -0.84
CA THR A 765 11.92 -12.31 -0.48
C THR A 765 12.40 -10.86 -0.55
N THR A 766 11.61 -9.93 -1.09
CA THR A 766 11.92 -8.50 -1.17
C THR A 766 11.02 -7.60 -0.33
N LYS A 767 10.01 -8.14 0.36
CA LYS A 767 9.02 -7.36 1.13
C LYS A 767 9.40 -7.27 2.61
N ASP A 768 9.40 -6.04 3.14
CA ASP A 768 9.56 -5.79 4.57
C ASP A 768 8.24 -6.16 5.29
N VAL A 769 8.27 -7.28 6.01
CA VAL A 769 7.11 -7.83 6.71
C VAL A 769 6.56 -6.83 7.73
N TYR A 770 7.43 -6.09 8.43
CA TYR A 770 7.00 -5.10 9.41
C TYR A 770 6.25 -3.96 8.73
N ALA A 771 6.78 -3.45 7.61
CA ALA A 771 6.10 -2.40 6.86
C ALA A 771 4.71 -2.84 6.38
N GLN A 772 4.53 -4.10 6.01
CA GLN A 772 3.23 -4.62 5.57
C GLN A 772 2.23 -4.80 6.70
N ILE A 773 2.69 -5.25 7.87
CA ILE A 773 1.83 -5.32 9.07
C ILE A 773 1.36 -3.92 9.44
N MET A 774 2.29 -2.96 9.49
CA MET A 774 1.97 -1.56 9.76
C MET A 774 0.98 -1.00 8.75
N ASP A 775 1.19 -1.24 7.46
CA ASP A 775 0.29 -0.80 6.40
C ASP A 775 -1.11 -1.42 6.55
N LYS A 776 -1.22 -2.71 6.90
CA LYS A 776 -2.53 -3.34 7.17
C LYS A 776 -3.23 -2.73 8.38
N ILE A 777 -2.50 -2.45 9.46
CA ILE A 777 -3.06 -1.84 10.68
C ILE A 777 -3.54 -0.41 10.37
N MET A 778 -2.73 0.38 9.65
CA MET A 778 -3.04 1.77 9.30
C MET A 778 -4.21 1.90 8.32
N ASN A 779 -4.39 0.92 7.43
CA ASN A 779 -5.50 0.89 6.47
C ASN A 779 -6.68 0.04 6.94
N ALA A 780 -6.66 -0.46 8.18
CA ALA A 780 -7.80 -1.18 8.73
C ALA A 780 -9.04 -0.25 8.78
N PRO A 781 -10.26 -0.77 8.56
CA PRO A 781 -11.47 0.02 8.75
C PRO A 781 -11.48 0.69 10.13
N ALA A 782 -12.08 1.89 10.20
CA ALA A 782 -12.25 2.59 11.47
C ALA A 782 -12.95 1.69 12.49
N GLN A 783 -12.46 1.75 13.73
CA GLN A 783 -13.01 0.95 14.82
C GLN A 783 -14.48 1.31 15.07
N GLU A 784 -15.28 0.31 15.44
CA GLU A 784 -16.68 0.53 15.77
C GLU A 784 -16.80 1.46 16.98
N VAL A 785 -17.67 2.46 16.86
CA VAL A 785 -18.00 3.41 17.94
C VAL A 785 -19.38 3.09 18.48
N THR A 786 -19.45 2.73 19.76
CA THR A 786 -20.71 2.49 20.44
C THR A 786 -21.25 3.80 21.02
N ILE A 787 -22.36 4.28 20.46
CA ILE A 787 -23.10 5.46 20.93
C ILE A 787 -23.93 5.06 22.15
N THR A 788 -23.39 5.29 23.34
CA THR A 788 -23.99 4.90 24.63
C THR A 788 -25.05 5.89 25.15
N GLY A 789 -25.09 7.10 24.59
CA GLY A 789 -26.06 8.14 24.95
C GLY A 789 -25.90 9.43 24.12
N ASP A 790 -26.67 10.47 24.49
CA ASP A 790 -26.62 11.80 23.87
C ASP A 790 -25.31 12.55 24.13
N ASP A 791 -24.50 12.05 25.06
CA ASP A 791 -23.25 12.64 25.46
C ASP A 791 -22.06 11.89 24.84
N TRP A 792 -21.39 12.54 23.89
CA TRP A 792 -20.21 11.97 23.24
C TRP A 792 -19.03 11.74 24.19
N ASP A 793 -18.97 12.40 25.36
CA ASP A 793 -17.93 12.10 26.35
C ASP A 793 -18.08 10.68 26.94
N GLU A 794 -19.26 10.05 26.80
CA GLU A 794 -19.59 8.71 27.30
C GLU A 794 -19.47 7.60 26.23
N TRP A 795 -19.18 7.95 24.97
CA TRP A 795 -19.09 6.98 23.88
C TRP A 795 -17.86 6.08 24.01
N GLU A 796 -17.99 4.84 23.56
CA GLU A 796 -16.94 3.83 23.63
C GLU A 796 -16.40 3.49 22.23
N MET A 797 -15.08 3.33 22.09
CA MET A 797 -14.42 2.94 20.84
C MET A 797 -13.61 1.66 21.10
N GLY A 798 -13.70 0.67 20.21
CA GLY A 798 -13.03 -0.63 20.39
C GLY A 798 -11.49 -0.63 20.35
N GLY A 799 -10.85 0.53 20.14
CA GLY A 799 -9.41 0.69 20.01
C GLY A 799 -8.74 1.35 21.23
N PRO A 800 -7.48 1.79 21.12
CA PRO A 800 -6.81 2.54 22.18
C PRO A 800 -7.64 3.75 22.65
N GLU A 801 -8.04 3.72 23.91
CA GLU A 801 -9.07 4.58 24.51
C GLU A 801 -8.58 6.01 24.82
N ARG A 802 -9.54 6.93 25.03
CA ARG A 802 -9.36 8.29 25.59
C ARG A 802 -8.34 8.37 26.73
N ASP A 803 -8.45 7.44 27.67
CA ASP A 803 -7.72 7.46 28.95
C ASP A 803 -6.49 6.54 28.95
N ALA A 804 -5.99 6.14 27.77
CA ALA A 804 -4.77 5.35 27.65
C ALA A 804 -3.60 6.02 28.38
N LYS A 805 -3.00 5.28 29.33
CA LYS A 805 -1.86 5.73 30.14
C LYS A 805 -0.56 5.10 29.64
N PRO A 806 0.59 5.75 29.88
CA PRO A 806 1.89 5.11 29.63
C PRO A 806 1.96 3.72 30.27
N GLY A 807 2.29 2.71 29.47
CA GLY A 807 2.39 1.32 29.88
C GLY A 807 1.12 0.47 29.73
N ASP A 808 0.01 1.05 29.27
CA ASP A 808 -1.14 0.26 28.81
C ASP A 808 -0.77 -0.50 27.51
N GLN A 809 -1.31 -1.70 27.32
CA GLN A 809 -0.98 -2.58 26.20
C GLN A 809 -2.25 -3.12 25.55
N TRP A 810 -2.17 -3.36 24.24
CA TRP A 810 -3.23 -3.97 23.44
C TRP A 810 -2.63 -5.10 22.61
N ASP A 811 -3.37 -6.20 22.49
CA ASP A 811 -3.15 -7.20 21.45
C ASP A 811 -3.90 -6.78 20.18
N ILE A 812 -3.21 -6.89 19.04
CA ILE A 812 -3.78 -6.62 17.72
C ILE A 812 -3.77 -7.94 16.96
N GLU A 813 -4.95 -8.48 16.67
CA GLU A 813 -5.10 -9.70 15.88
C GLU A 813 -5.52 -9.35 14.45
N ILE A 814 -4.83 -9.95 13.47
CA ILE A 814 -5.18 -9.84 12.04
C ILE A 814 -5.54 -11.24 11.55
N ASP A 815 -6.80 -11.44 11.15
CA ASP A 815 -7.28 -12.75 10.70
C ASP A 815 -6.93 -13.05 9.22
N GLU A 816 -7.39 -14.22 8.73
CA GLU A 816 -7.12 -14.67 7.36
C GLU A 816 -7.79 -13.83 6.26
N ASP A 817 -8.89 -13.16 6.61
CA ASP A 817 -9.64 -12.26 5.74
C ASP A 817 -9.11 -10.82 5.82
N GLY A 818 -8.20 -10.54 6.75
CA GLY A 818 -7.54 -9.25 6.95
C GLY A 818 -8.29 -8.32 7.90
N VAL A 819 -9.24 -8.82 8.68
CA VAL A 819 -9.93 -8.06 9.74
C VAL A 819 -8.97 -7.84 10.90
N VAL A 820 -8.96 -6.61 11.43
CA VAL A 820 -8.08 -6.19 12.52
C VAL A 820 -8.89 -5.95 13.79
N GLU A 821 -8.62 -6.73 14.83
CA GLU A 821 -9.27 -6.63 16.15
C GLU A 821 -8.29 -6.19 17.22
N TYR A 822 -8.74 -5.31 18.13
CA TYR A 822 -7.95 -4.79 19.24
C TYR A 822 -8.49 -5.31 20.56
N THR A 823 -7.62 -5.84 21.41
CA THR A 823 -7.99 -6.29 22.77
C THR A 823 -7.05 -5.65 23.79
N LYS A 824 -7.60 -4.86 24.73
CA LYS A 824 -6.79 -4.26 25.81
C LYS A 824 -6.30 -5.36 26.76
N LYS A 825 -5.00 -5.39 27.04
CA LYS A 825 -4.46 -6.26 28.09
C LYS A 825 -4.85 -5.70 29.45
N GLU A 826 -5.48 -6.54 30.28
CA GLU A 826 -5.65 -6.21 31.68
C GLU A 826 -4.28 -6.02 32.32
N LYS A 827 -4.13 -4.89 33.01
CA LYS A 827 -2.93 -4.63 33.80
C LYS A 827 -2.94 -5.66 34.94
N GLU A 828 -2.00 -6.60 34.93
CA GLU A 828 -1.78 -7.45 36.09
C GLU A 828 -1.47 -6.53 37.27
N VAL A 829 -2.40 -6.43 38.22
CA VAL A 829 -2.14 -5.79 39.50
C VAL A 829 -1.08 -6.68 40.17
N PRO A 830 0.13 -6.17 40.44
CA PRO A 830 1.17 -6.99 41.04
C PRO A 830 0.64 -7.58 42.34
N GLU A 831 0.83 -8.87 42.58
CA GLU A 831 0.58 -9.43 43.91
C GLU A 831 1.51 -8.70 44.89
N LEU A 832 0.95 -7.87 45.75
CA LEU A 832 1.71 -7.09 46.73
C LEU A 832 1.89 -7.84 48.06
N GLY A 833 1.44 -9.09 48.13
CA GLY A 833 1.45 -9.93 49.33
C GLY A 833 0.38 -9.58 50.36
N ASP A 834 0.19 -10.46 51.34
CA ASP A 834 -0.87 -10.36 52.37
C ASP A 834 -0.35 -9.81 53.71
N ALA A 835 0.94 -10.00 53.99
CA ALA A 835 1.58 -9.55 55.23
C ALA A 835 2.91 -8.84 54.95
N TYR A 836 3.10 -7.67 55.55
CA TYR A 836 4.31 -6.87 55.37
C TYR A 836 5.23 -6.97 56.58
N PHE A 837 6.53 -7.03 56.32
CA PHE A 837 7.59 -7.16 57.30
C PHE A 837 8.68 -6.12 57.04
N VAL A 838 9.25 -5.52 58.06
CA VAL A 838 10.47 -4.72 57.92
C VAL A 838 11.69 -5.61 58.09
N THR A 839 12.67 -5.45 57.21
CA THR A 839 13.97 -6.09 57.27
C THR A 839 15.07 -5.04 57.21
N GLY A 840 16.06 -5.12 58.08
CA GLY A 840 17.04 -4.03 58.20
C GLY A 840 18.21 -4.33 59.12
N THR A 841 19.11 -3.36 59.29
CA THR A 841 20.32 -3.53 60.13
C THR A 841 19.98 -3.78 61.60
N PHE A 842 18.88 -3.20 62.10
CA PHE A 842 18.41 -3.32 63.48
C PHE A 842 17.90 -4.71 63.87
N ASN A 843 17.53 -5.56 62.90
CA ASN A 843 17.07 -6.93 63.13
C ASN A 843 17.93 -7.98 62.41
N GLU A 844 19.19 -7.64 62.11
CA GLU A 844 20.14 -8.49 61.38
C GLU A 844 19.62 -8.97 60.00
N TRP A 845 18.78 -8.16 59.35
CA TRP A 845 18.04 -8.49 58.13
C TRP A 845 17.09 -9.69 58.30
N GLY A 846 16.52 -9.84 59.49
CA GLY A 846 15.35 -10.69 59.75
C GLY A 846 14.05 -10.05 59.26
N TYR A 847 12.91 -10.69 59.53
CA TYR A 847 11.58 -10.20 59.14
C TYR A 847 10.72 -9.93 60.37
N ASP A 848 10.54 -8.65 60.70
CA ASP A 848 9.65 -8.22 61.78
C ASP A 848 8.33 -7.72 61.21
N ALA A 849 7.20 -8.23 61.70
CA ALA A 849 5.88 -7.92 61.15
C ALA A 849 5.50 -6.44 61.34
N MET A 850 4.94 -5.83 60.30
CA MET A 850 4.32 -4.51 60.35
C MET A 850 2.85 -4.64 60.77
N ASP A 851 2.43 -3.81 61.73
CA ASP A 851 1.05 -3.81 62.23
C ASP A 851 0.14 -3.01 61.27
N PRO A 852 -1.04 -3.54 60.89
CA PRO A 852 -2.02 -2.77 60.13
C PRO A 852 -2.55 -1.58 60.95
N ASP A 853 -2.57 -0.39 60.35
CA ASP A 853 -3.09 0.83 60.97
C ASP A 853 -4.58 0.99 60.60
N GLY A 854 -5.45 1.01 61.62
CA GLY A 854 -6.90 1.11 61.43
C GLY A 854 -7.42 2.47 60.92
N SER A 855 -6.55 3.47 60.70
CA SER A 855 -6.93 4.78 60.17
C SER A 855 -7.14 4.80 58.65
N LEU A 856 -6.49 3.90 57.91
CA LEU A 856 -6.60 3.79 56.45
C LEU A 856 -6.39 2.33 56.02
N ALA A 857 -7.33 1.78 55.24
CA ALA A 857 -7.19 0.40 54.72
C ALA A 857 -5.95 0.29 53.82
N GLY A 858 -5.13 -0.76 54.01
CA GLY A 858 -3.87 -0.97 53.27
C GLY A 858 -2.65 -0.28 53.87
N LEU A 859 -2.78 0.45 54.99
CA LEU A 859 -1.67 1.06 55.70
C LEU A 859 -1.10 0.11 56.76
N HIS A 860 0.22 -0.09 56.75
CA HIS A 860 0.97 -0.88 57.72
C HIS A 860 2.07 -0.04 58.35
N ALA A 861 2.35 -0.25 59.63
CA ALA A 861 3.34 0.52 60.37
C ALA A 861 4.27 -0.34 61.21
N PHE A 862 5.52 0.11 61.36
CA PHE A 862 6.51 -0.49 62.25
C PHE A 862 7.43 0.59 62.83
N THR A 863 7.94 0.38 64.03
CA THR A 863 8.80 1.36 64.70
C THR A 863 10.24 0.86 64.74
N ILE A 864 11.14 1.59 64.09
CA ILE A 864 12.58 1.36 64.12
C ILE A 864 13.19 2.22 65.22
N GLU A 865 13.97 1.60 66.11
CA GLU A 865 14.78 2.29 67.13
C GLU A 865 16.25 2.36 66.65
N ILE A 866 16.84 3.56 66.67
CA ILE A 866 18.20 3.78 66.18
C ILE A 866 19.23 3.24 67.18
N GLY A 867 20.10 2.33 66.73
CA GLY A 867 21.19 1.77 67.54
C GLY A 867 22.39 2.70 67.73
N ASP A 868 23.45 2.18 68.36
CA ASP A 868 24.68 2.92 68.70
C ASP A 868 25.46 3.47 67.49
N THR A 869 25.12 3.04 66.28
CA THR A 869 25.71 3.48 65.00
C THR A 869 25.16 4.82 64.51
N GLY A 870 24.02 5.29 65.04
CA GLY A 870 23.37 6.54 64.66
C GLY A 870 22.62 6.50 63.31
N SER A 871 22.50 5.33 62.69
CA SER A 871 21.71 5.15 61.47
C SER A 871 21.33 3.69 61.22
N GLU A 872 20.15 3.47 60.65
CA GLU A 872 19.62 2.14 60.32
C GLU A 872 19.22 2.02 58.84
N GLU A 873 19.70 0.93 58.22
CA GLU A 873 19.32 0.27 56.97
C GLU A 873 17.92 -0.36 57.02
N PHE A 874 16.94 -0.09 56.13
CA PHE A 874 15.73 -0.92 56.06
C PHE A 874 15.09 -1.09 54.65
N GLN A 875 14.39 -2.20 54.48
CA GLN A 875 13.51 -2.55 53.37
C GLN A 875 12.18 -3.07 53.91
N VAL A 876 11.15 -3.12 53.07
CA VAL A 876 9.87 -3.78 53.39
C VAL A 876 9.78 -5.03 52.56
N ASN A 877 9.37 -6.14 53.16
CA ASN A 877 9.24 -7.43 52.51
C ASN A 877 7.81 -7.94 52.69
N ALA A 878 7.22 -8.46 51.63
CA ALA A 878 5.94 -9.14 51.70
C ALA A 878 6.14 -10.65 51.91
N ASP A 879 5.33 -11.23 52.81
CA ASP A 879 5.18 -12.68 53.04
C ASP A 879 6.47 -13.45 53.37
N GLN A 880 7.53 -12.75 53.79
CA GLN A 880 8.85 -13.33 54.09
C GLN A 880 9.53 -13.97 52.86
N ASP A 881 9.09 -13.62 51.65
CA ASP A 881 9.71 -14.08 50.41
C ASP A 881 10.76 -13.05 49.95
N PRO A 882 12.06 -13.40 49.86
CA PRO A 882 13.09 -12.50 49.35
C PRO A 882 12.80 -11.90 47.97
N ALA A 883 12.02 -12.57 47.12
CA ALA A 883 11.58 -12.05 45.82
C ALA A 883 10.49 -10.97 45.94
N MET A 884 9.88 -10.82 47.11
CA MET A 884 8.79 -9.89 47.41
C MET A 884 9.25 -8.68 48.22
N THR A 885 10.44 -8.16 47.90
CA THR A 885 11.05 -7.04 48.63
C THR A 885 10.81 -5.71 47.94
N PHE A 886 10.35 -4.72 48.70
CA PHE A 886 10.20 -3.32 48.32
C PHE A 886 11.40 -2.50 48.77
N TYR A 887 11.88 -1.62 47.90
CA TYR A 887 13.13 -0.89 48.07
C TYR A 887 13.12 0.45 47.33
N PRO A 888 14.03 1.39 47.65
CA PRO A 888 14.21 2.61 46.88
C PRO A 888 15.07 2.38 45.62
N ASP A 889 14.83 3.20 44.60
CA ASP A 889 15.65 3.23 43.36
C ASP A 889 17.09 3.73 43.58
N THR A 890 17.41 4.19 44.80
CA THR A 890 18.73 4.74 45.15
C THR A 890 19.28 4.02 46.37
N ILE A 891 20.56 3.65 46.31
CA ILE A 891 21.30 3.06 47.43
C ILE A 891 21.27 4.04 48.62
N GLN A 892 20.99 3.53 49.83
CA GLN A 892 20.95 4.31 51.07
C GLN A 892 20.07 5.57 50.98
N CYS A 893 18.86 5.42 50.45
CA CYS A 893 17.96 6.54 50.17
C CYS A 893 17.49 7.25 51.45
N THR A 894 17.73 8.57 51.53
CA THR A 894 17.26 9.42 52.64
C THR A 894 16.02 10.27 52.27
N MET A 895 15.57 10.22 51.01
CA MET A 895 14.43 10.99 50.51
C MET A 895 13.12 10.26 50.80
N ARG A 896 12.22 10.94 51.52
CA ARG A 896 10.89 10.39 51.87
C ARG A 896 9.91 10.32 50.69
N SER A 897 10.16 11.08 49.62
CA SER A 897 9.34 11.10 48.41
C SER A 897 9.93 10.25 47.29
N ALA A 898 10.93 9.41 47.58
CA ALA A 898 11.51 8.53 46.57
C ALA A 898 10.48 7.50 46.09
N PRO A 899 10.37 7.25 44.77
CA PRO A 899 9.51 6.18 44.25
C PRO A 899 9.87 4.82 44.87
N VAL A 900 8.86 4.09 45.32
CA VAL A 900 9.03 2.70 45.79
C VAL A 900 9.16 1.78 44.59
N LYS A 901 10.20 0.93 44.60
CA LYS A 901 10.44 -0.14 43.62
C LYS A 901 10.17 -1.50 44.27
N GLY A 902 9.94 -2.51 43.43
CA GLY A 902 9.56 -3.86 43.86
C GLY A 902 8.04 -4.10 43.82
N PRO A 903 7.57 -5.30 44.19
CA PRO A 903 8.35 -6.39 44.79
C PRO A 903 9.39 -7.00 43.83
N GLY A 904 10.60 -7.29 44.31
CA GLY A 904 11.62 -7.96 43.49
C GLY A 904 12.82 -8.48 44.29
N PHE A 905 13.59 -9.40 43.70
CA PHE A 905 14.84 -9.90 44.28
C PHE A 905 15.94 -8.84 44.17
N ILE A 906 16.36 -8.28 45.30
CA ILE A 906 17.33 -7.19 45.33
C ILE A 906 18.44 -7.39 46.37
N ALA A 907 19.60 -6.79 46.12
CA ALA A 907 20.67 -6.72 47.08
C ALA A 907 20.34 -5.74 48.23
N ARG A 908 20.87 -6.01 49.41
CA ARG A 908 20.64 -5.24 50.66
C ARG A 908 21.11 -3.78 50.60
N GLU A 909 21.92 -3.42 49.61
CA GLU A 909 22.41 -2.05 49.40
C GLU A 909 21.33 -1.08 48.91
N ASN A 910 20.26 -1.57 48.29
CA ASN A 910 19.09 -0.77 47.92
C ASN A 910 18.11 -0.70 49.10
N ALA A 911 18.46 0.09 50.12
CA ALA A 911 17.66 0.25 51.33
C ALA A 911 17.40 1.72 51.66
N TRP A 912 16.29 1.99 52.33
CA TRP A 912 16.01 3.30 52.91
C TRP A 912 16.86 3.49 54.16
N LEU A 913 17.44 4.67 54.32
CA LEU A 913 18.35 5.01 55.40
C LEU A 913 17.71 6.01 56.36
N VAL A 914 17.55 5.61 57.62
CA VAL A 914 17.09 6.48 58.71
C VAL A 914 18.28 6.89 59.57
N LYS A 915 18.40 8.20 59.88
CA LYS A 915 19.48 8.74 60.71
C LYS A 915 18.90 9.45 61.94
N GLY A 916 19.50 9.23 63.10
CA GLY A 916 19.05 9.80 64.39
C GLY A 916 20.10 9.65 65.49
N GLU A 917 19.79 10.14 66.69
CA GLU A 917 20.59 9.86 67.90
C GLU A 917 20.25 8.45 68.43
N PRO A 918 21.20 7.74 69.07
CA PRO A 918 20.92 6.43 69.67
C PRO A 918 19.72 6.50 70.63
N GLY A 919 18.72 5.65 70.40
CA GLY A 919 17.44 5.64 71.13
C GLY A 919 16.30 6.45 70.49
N ASP A 920 16.56 7.19 69.40
CA ASP A 920 15.49 7.81 68.59
C ASP A 920 14.61 6.73 67.97
N LYS A 921 13.29 6.98 67.93
CA LYS A 921 12.30 6.09 67.31
C LYS A 921 11.71 6.70 66.05
N PHE A 922 11.64 5.91 64.99
CA PHE A 922 11.04 6.29 63.72
C PHE A 922 9.92 5.32 63.36
N ARG A 923 8.72 5.86 63.20
CA ARG A 923 7.57 5.11 62.69
C ARG A 923 7.64 5.08 61.17
N VAL A 924 7.83 3.90 60.61
CA VAL A 924 7.75 3.61 59.17
C VAL A 924 6.31 3.27 58.84
N GLU A 925 5.78 3.88 57.79
CA GLU A 925 4.43 3.69 57.26
C GLU A 925 4.54 3.20 55.81
N PHE A 926 3.91 2.08 55.51
CA PHE A 926 3.87 1.46 54.20
C PHE A 926 2.42 1.29 53.76
N TYR A 927 2.04 1.90 52.65
CA TYR A 927 0.67 1.90 52.15
C TYR A 927 0.57 1.20 50.80
N THR A 928 -0.41 0.32 50.67
CA THR A 928 -0.79 -0.32 49.41
C THR A 928 -2.25 -0.01 49.07
N SER A 929 -2.51 0.30 47.79
CA SER A 929 -3.87 0.57 47.28
C SER A 929 -4.42 -0.64 46.51
N GLU A 930 -5.75 -0.73 46.39
CA GLU A 930 -6.42 -1.75 45.55
C GLU A 930 -6.01 -1.69 44.07
N ALA A 931 -5.50 -0.53 43.60
CA ALA A 931 -4.99 -0.34 42.24
C ALA A 931 -3.49 -0.67 42.08
N GLY A 932 -2.87 -1.29 43.09
CA GLY A 932 -1.45 -1.70 43.04
C GLY A 932 -0.43 -0.59 43.30
N MET A 933 -0.87 0.64 43.64
CA MET A 933 0.05 1.69 44.06
C MET A 933 0.62 1.42 45.45
N VAL A 934 1.91 1.70 45.63
CA VAL A 934 2.65 1.54 46.88
C VAL A 934 3.33 2.85 47.25
N SER A 935 3.26 3.24 48.52
CA SER A 935 4.01 4.37 49.05
C SER A 935 4.61 4.05 50.41
N ILE A 936 5.73 4.68 50.72
CA ILE A 936 6.40 4.53 52.02
C ILE A 936 6.75 5.89 52.59
N SER A 937 6.60 6.05 53.90
CA SER A 937 7.03 7.24 54.62
C SER A 937 7.59 6.86 55.98
N TRP A 938 8.38 7.74 56.61
CA TRP A 938 8.80 7.53 57.99
C TRP A 938 8.92 8.84 58.75
N ILE A 939 8.47 8.84 60.00
CA ILE A 939 8.33 10.02 60.85
C ILE A 939 9.01 9.74 62.19
N LYS A 940 9.79 10.71 62.69
CA LYS A 940 10.40 10.61 64.02
C LYS A 940 9.31 10.72 65.08
N GLU A 941 9.21 9.76 65.98
CA GLU A 941 8.31 9.81 67.13
C GLU A 941 8.86 10.79 68.17
N SER A 942 7.97 11.60 68.74
CA SER A 942 8.29 12.71 69.65
C SER A 942 8.55 12.28 71.08
#